data_AF-A0A495I3W0-F1
#
_entry.id   AF-A0A495I3W0-F1
#
_cell.length_a   1.000
_cell.length_b   1.000
_cell.length_c   1.000
_cell.angle_alpha   90.00
_cell.angle_beta   90.00
_cell.angle_gamma   90.00
#
_symmetry.space_group_name_H-M   'P 1'
#
loop_
_entity.id
_entity.type
_entity.pdbx_description
1 polymer ?
#
loop_
_entity_poly.entity_id
_entity_poly.type
_entity_poly.pdbx_seq_one_letter_code
_entity_poly.pdbx_strand_id
1 'polypeptide(L)'
;MKRLDLTLAAQPLAQTLSTLAGRVPARQAQALALLADHQRWDALLALARLWGRPGASELLRPKGFTPFLYRASACAAASVATLDGLRRLGGLPGSDAQVAAQARELAEWERGKWPAAPSTLHAWLNEGLRWAVSGGDVARVEWWVAVGADLHHHDAKGDNAIQRARTPEMLDWLLVQGVSTDGTCRHGGRVACSVVRWGRYEALRCLQTHGLDMEKLDWPPLHRLVALGTAKEVGSALQGPDGAALRMQLEVRDGWNRTPAIHAAAQGAVDKLALLRDAGADLQVKWRDLPLLQWIIDSRQPDALRWWLAQPGADVETPLGGLRDTPLLAAVENDDLPMASALLQAGADPQRYNDNNGCPINSARSRAMLELLVAHGGQIQHLGRDGTRLWLGQPLWDEREPGWLVTCTPDEFKQHHTPRPGRHNGEDVTTAFHLAMLESGESAYGAGEAFGLNRSFSDTPWQHIWNADRFGQSLTGLPDGRWVQIGGEHEDGYDPDFFIYADVIVHTPPSEPGGAWDRRVFAYPEDVFPPTDSHTATLVDGRIIVIGCLGYPAQRRPGETPVYALDAHTFQMQRLDVTGTGPGWLHKHQAQRVAPSVVEVWGGERCTGADQWQAVPGRWRLDLAQLQWQAVAGS
;
A
#
# COMPACT_ATOMS: atom_id res chain seq x y z
N MET A 1 7.29 4.97 -5.91
CA MET A 1 8.64 4.41 -5.64
C MET A 1 8.45 2.95 -5.21
N LYS A 2 8.94 1.97 -5.98
CA LYS A 2 8.69 0.55 -5.69
C LYS A 2 9.37 0.18 -4.37
N ARG A 3 8.57 -0.10 -3.32
CA ARG A 3 9.02 -0.65 -2.03
C ARG A 3 9.97 -1.80 -2.32
N LEU A 4 11.12 -1.82 -1.63
CA LEU A 4 12.07 -2.91 -1.73
C LEU A 4 11.34 -4.23 -1.46
N ASP A 5 11.51 -5.16 -2.40
CA ASP A 5 11.03 -6.54 -2.46
C ASP A 5 11.63 -7.33 -1.26
N LEU A 6 11.26 -6.99 -0.02
CA LEU A 6 11.71 -7.67 1.21
C LEU A 6 11.00 -9.03 1.41
N THR A 7 10.03 -9.30 0.56
CA THR A 7 9.02 -10.35 0.72
C THR A 7 9.40 -11.66 0.03
N LEU A 8 9.86 -11.58 -1.22
CA LEU A 8 10.47 -12.74 -1.90
C LEU A 8 11.69 -13.31 -1.16
N ALA A 9 12.28 -12.57 -0.21
CA ALA A 9 13.36 -13.04 0.66
C ALA A 9 12.85 -13.91 1.84
N ALA A 10 11.61 -13.77 2.30
CA ALA A 10 11.10 -14.40 3.51
C ALA A 10 10.81 -15.90 3.33
N GLN A 11 10.18 -16.32 2.23
CA GLN A 11 9.80 -17.72 2.02
C GLN A 11 11.03 -18.66 1.90
N PRO A 12 12.07 -18.36 1.08
CA PRO A 12 13.25 -19.20 1.03
C PRO A 12 14.05 -19.14 2.33
N LEU A 13 14.08 -17.98 3.01
CA LEU A 13 14.74 -17.85 4.29
C LEU A 13 14.04 -18.66 5.39
N ALA A 14 12.71 -18.61 5.47
CA ALA A 14 11.90 -19.40 6.39
C ALA A 14 12.05 -20.90 6.12
N GLN A 15 12.06 -21.30 4.85
CA GLN A 15 12.31 -22.69 4.46
C GLN A 15 13.74 -23.14 4.82
N THR A 16 14.75 -22.29 4.61
CA THR A 16 16.13 -22.55 5.02
C THR A 16 16.26 -22.64 6.54
N LEU A 17 15.65 -21.72 7.29
CA LEU A 17 15.65 -21.71 8.76
C LEU A 17 14.92 -22.93 9.33
N SER A 18 13.78 -23.32 8.76
CA SER A 18 13.06 -24.54 9.13
C SER A 18 13.87 -25.80 8.84
N THR A 19 14.54 -25.86 7.69
CA THR A 19 15.43 -26.97 7.32
C THR A 19 16.64 -27.06 8.25
N LEU A 20 17.26 -25.92 8.57
CA LEU A 20 18.39 -25.82 9.49
C LEU A 20 17.99 -26.22 10.93
N ALA A 21 16.82 -25.78 11.39
CA ALA A 21 16.26 -26.14 12.69
C ALA A 21 15.95 -27.65 12.79
N GLY A 22 15.52 -28.26 11.68
CA GLY A 22 15.10 -29.65 11.62
C GLY A 22 13.86 -29.91 12.50
N ARG A 23 13.72 -31.13 13.03
CA ARG A 23 12.60 -31.53 13.92
C ARG A 23 12.85 -31.26 15.40
N VAL A 24 13.78 -30.37 15.74
CA VAL A 24 14.14 -30.08 17.15
C VAL A 24 13.29 -28.91 17.64
N PRO A 25 12.34 -29.10 18.58
CA PRO A 25 11.37 -28.06 18.95
C PRO A 25 12.03 -26.77 19.45
N ALA A 26 13.10 -26.87 20.23
CA ALA A 26 13.85 -25.69 20.70
C ALA A 26 14.49 -24.88 19.56
N ARG A 27 14.93 -25.54 18.49
CA ARG A 27 15.50 -24.88 17.30
C ARG A 27 14.42 -24.29 16.40
N GLN A 28 13.27 -24.96 16.32
CA GLN A 28 12.10 -24.45 15.60
C GLN A 28 11.55 -23.19 16.27
N ALA A 29 11.46 -23.17 17.60
CA ALA A 29 11.08 -21.98 18.36
C ALA A 29 12.07 -20.82 18.17
N GLN A 30 13.38 -21.09 18.15
CA GLN A 30 14.39 -20.07 17.84
C GLN A 30 14.29 -19.54 16.40
N ALA A 31 14.05 -20.43 15.43
CA ALA A 31 13.86 -20.03 14.03
C ALA A 31 12.60 -19.16 13.83
N LEU A 32 11.50 -19.48 14.52
CA LEU A 32 10.26 -18.71 14.50
C LEU A 32 10.43 -17.34 15.17
N ALA A 33 11.08 -17.27 16.33
CA ALA A 33 11.39 -16.00 16.99
C ALA A 33 12.25 -15.07 16.12
N LEU A 34 13.13 -15.63 15.31
CA LEU A 34 13.99 -14.88 14.38
C LEU A 34 13.28 -14.43 13.09
N LEU A 35 12.27 -15.18 12.63
CA LEU A 35 11.42 -14.73 11.51
C LEU A 35 10.57 -13.51 11.90
N ALA A 36 10.24 -13.39 13.19
CA ALA A 36 9.55 -12.26 13.77
C ALA A 36 10.44 -11.01 13.96
N ASP A 37 11.77 -11.17 14.01
CA ASP A 37 12.72 -10.05 14.11
C ASP A 37 13.21 -9.62 12.71
N HIS A 38 13.29 -8.31 12.47
CA HIS A 38 13.69 -7.75 11.18
C HIS A 38 15.21 -7.86 10.90
N GLN A 39 16.02 -8.31 11.88
CA GLN A 39 17.47 -8.52 11.79
C GLN A 39 17.87 -9.91 11.20
N ARG A 40 17.24 -10.28 10.09
CA ARG A 40 17.18 -11.66 9.59
C ARG A 40 18.51 -12.28 9.13
N TRP A 41 19.47 -11.49 8.67
CA TRP A 41 20.67 -12.02 8.01
C TRP A 41 21.81 -12.41 8.97
N ASP A 42 22.05 -11.61 10.01
CA ASP A 42 23.09 -11.92 10.99
C ASP A 42 22.69 -13.12 11.85
N ALA A 43 21.40 -13.27 12.12
CA ALA A 43 20.82 -14.44 12.75
C ALA A 43 20.98 -15.71 11.89
N LEU A 44 20.73 -15.64 10.57
CA LEU A 44 20.97 -16.77 9.66
C LEU A 44 22.44 -17.23 9.73
N LEU A 45 23.38 -16.27 9.72
CA LEU A 45 24.82 -16.56 9.83
C LEU A 45 25.19 -17.14 11.20
N ALA A 46 24.63 -16.59 12.27
CA ALA A 46 24.83 -17.11 13.62
C ALA A 46 24.33 -18.54 13.73
N LEU A 47 23.13 -18.85 13.22
CA LEU A 47 22.56 -20.20 13.24
C LEU A 47 23.33 -21.18 12.35
N ALA A 48 23.74 -20.76 11.14
CA ALA A 48 24.56 -21.59 10.27
C ALA A 48 25.89 -21.97 10.93
N ARG A 49 26.52 -21.02 11.66
CA ARG A 49 27.74 -21.26 12.45
C ARG A 49 27.48 -22.13 13.67
N LEU A 50 26.45 -21.79 14.45
CA LEU A 50 26.11 -22.41 15.74
C LEU A 50 25.65 -23.87 15.57
N TRP A 51 24.97 -24.18 14.46
CA TRP A 51 24.48 -25.52 14.18
C TRP A 51 25.46 -26.39 13.38
N GLY A 52 26.55 -25.82 12.84
CA GLY A 52 27.71 -26.56 12.31
C GLY A 52 27.37 -27.64 11.28
N ARG A 53 26.29 -27.46 10.50
CA ARG A 53 25.72 -28.51 9.62
C ARG A 53 26.58 -28.71 8.37
N PRO A 54 27.00 -29.94 8.04
CA PRO A 54 27.45 -30.30 6.70
C PRO A 54 26.35 -29.93 5.68
N GLY A 55 26.72 -29.26 4.58
CA GLY A 55 25.76 -28.79 3.57
C GLY A 55 25.14 -27.41 3.83
N ALA A 56 25.61 -26.65 4.83
CA ALA A 56 25.17 -25.26 5.05
C ALA A 56 25.33 -24.37 3.80
N SER A 57 26.34 -24.63 2.96
CA SER A 57 26.54 -23.95 1.68
C SER A 57 25.42 -24.23 0.66
N GLU A 58 24.82 -25.43 0.67
CA GLU A 58 23.67 -25.78 -0.18
C GLU A 58 22.41 -25.09 0.33
N LEU A 59 22.22 -25.01 1.65
CA LEU A 59 21.08 -24.34 2.26
C LEU A 59 21.11 -22.82 2.07
N LEU A 60 22.31 -22.25 1.89
CA LEU A 60 22.49 -20.84 1.55
C LEU A 60 22.37 -20.53 0.04
N ARG A 61 22.17 -21.59 -0.76
CA ARG A 61 21.94 -21.58 -2.20
C ARG A 61 20.63 -22.31 -2.50
N PRO A 62 19.47 -21.77 -2.07
CA PRO A 62 18.19 -22.44 -2.24
C PRO A 62 17.95 -22.84 -3.71
N LYS A 63 17.72 -24.13 -3.97
CA LYS A 63 17.42 -24.63 -5.32
C LYS A 63 16.18 -23.93 -5.85
N GLY A 64 16.21 -23.45 -7.10
CA GLY A 64 15.10 -22.67 -7.65
C GLY A 64 15.19 -21.16 -7.38
N PHE A 65 16.10 -20.69 -6.54
CA PHE A 65 16.10 -19.30 -6.09
C PHE A 65 17.49 -18.66 -6.12
N THR A 66 17.51 -17.34 -6.21
CA THR A 66 18.70 -16.51 -6.17
C THR A 66 19.45 -16.70 -4.86
N PRO A 67 20.79 -16.87 -4.87
CA PRO A 67 21.56 -17.05 -3.65
C PRO A 67 21.38 -15.90 -2.65
N PHE A 68 21.37 -16.22 -1.36
CA PHE A 68 21.12 -15.24 -0.30
C PHE A 68 22.12 -14.08 -0.29
N LEU A 69 23.35 -14.29 -0.75
CA LEU A 69 24.35 -13.23 -0.86
C LEU A 69 23.85 -12.04 -1.71
N TYR A 70 23.26 -12.31 -2.88
CA TYR A 70 22.75 -11.27 -3.78
C TYR A 70 21.50 -10.60 -3.22
N ARG A 71 20.63 -11.38 -2.56
CA ARG A 71 19.44 -10.87 -1.88
C ARG A 71 19.80 -9.97 -0.70
N ALA A 72 20.82 -10.35 0.08
CA ALA A 72 21.38 -9.53 1.16
C ALA A 72 21.98 -8.23 0.60
N SER A 73 22.66 -8.27 -0.55
CA SER A 73 23.18 -7.06 -1.21
C SER A 73 22.08 -6.03 -1.50
N ALA A 74 20.89 -6.49 -1.90
CA ALA A 74 19.73 -5.65 -2.14
C ALA A 74 19.02 -5.17 -0.86
N CYS A 75 19.33 -5.71 0.32
CA CYS A 75 18.60 -5.46 1.56
C CYS A 75 19.31 -4.40 2.42
N ALA A 76 18.69 -3.25 2.68
CA ALA A 76 19.30 -2.17 3.46
C ALA A 76 19.84 -2.59 4.84
N ALA A 77 19.26 -3.60 5.48
CA ALA A 77 19.69 -4.09 6.80
C ALA A 77 20.96 -4.97 6.79
N ALA A 78 21.42 -5.48 5.64
CA ALA A 78 22.57 -6.40 5.59
C ALA A 78 23.91 -5.67 5.68
N SER A 79 24.76 -5.97 6.66
CA SER A 79 26.07 -5.32 6.78
C SER A 79 27.11 -5.90 5.79
N VAL A 80 28.26 -5.22 5.63
CA VAL A 80 29.43 -5.80 4.94
C VAL A 80 29.89 -7.10 5.62
N ALA A 81 29.80 -7.18 6.95
CA ALA A 81 30.11 -8.40 7.69
C ALA A 81 29.13 -9.54 7.35
N THR A 82 27.87 -9.21 7.07
CA THR A 82 26.86 -10.15 6.59
C THR A 82 27.25 -10.69 5.20
N LEU A 83 27.60 -9.81 4.26
CA LEU A 83 28.03 -10.23 2.91
C LEU A 83 29.28 -11.11 2.97
N ASP A 84 30.27 -10.74 3.78
CA ASP A 84 31.49 -11.52 3.96
C ASP A 84 31.21 -12.87 4.62
N GLY A 85 30.31 -12.91 5.62
CA GLY A 85 29.86 -14.15 6.25
C GLY A 85 29.18 -15.09 5.25
N LEU A 86 28.27 -14.58 4.42
CA LEU A 86 27.59 -15.35 3.38
C LEU A 86 28.60 -15.85 2.34
N ARG A 87 29.56 -15.01 1.92
CA ARG A 87 30.64 -15.41 1.01
C ARG A 87 31.47 -16.58 1.58
N ARG A 88 31.91 -16.50 2.83
CA ARG A 88 32.73 -17.56 3.49
C ARG A 88 31.98 -18.89 3.60
N LEU A 89 30.66 -18.85 3.74
CA LEU A 89 29.82 -20.05 3.76
C LEU A 89 29.49 -20.57 2.35
N GLY A 90 30.12 -20.01 1.31
CA GLY A 90 29.95 -20.44 -0.07
C GLY A 90 28.82 -19.71 -0.81
N GLY A 91 28.32 -18.57 -0.36
CA GLY A 91 27.27 -17.82 -1.07
C GLY A 91 27.67 -17.30 -2.46
N LEU A 92 28.96 -17.30 -2.79
CA LEU A 92 29.50 -16.81 -4.07
C LEU A 92 30.04 -17.98 -4.93
N PRO A 93 29.69 -18.06 -6.23
CA PRO A 93 30.33 -18.98 -7.17
C PRO A 93 31.82 -18.62 -7.36
N GLY A 94 32.67 -19.64 -7.53
CA GLY A 94 34.11 -19.47 -7.77
C GLY A 94 34.53 -19.62 -9.24
N SER A 95 33.62 -19.99 -10.14
CA SER A 95 33.93 -20.16 -11.57
C SER A 95 32.68 -20.02 -12.45
N ASP A 96 32.89 -19.75 -13.73
CA ASP A 96 31.82 -19.70 -14.75
C ASP A 96 31.04 -21.02 -14.83
N ALA A 97 31.69 -22.16 -14.60
CA ALA A 97 31.03 -23.46 -14.57
C ALA A 97 30.05 -23.59 -13.40
N GLN A 98 30.41 -23.08 -12.21
CA GLN A 98 29.51 -23.05 -11.06
C GLN A 98 28.35 -22.08 -11.29
N VAL A 99 28.60 -20.94 -11.93
CA VAL A 99 27.55 -20.00 -12.33
C VAL A 99 26.57 -20.63 -13.31
N ALA A 100 27.07 -21.28 -14.36
CA ALA A 100 26.24 -21.93 -15.37
C ALA A 100 25.38 -23.06 -14.78
N ALA A 101 25.90 -23.80 -13.80
CA ALA A 101 25.12 -24.80 -13.07
C ALA A 101 23.98 -24.15 -12.26
N GLN A 102 24.29 -23.10 -11.49
CA GLN A 102 23.29 -22.41 -10.67
C GLN A 102 22.22 -21.69 -11.50
N ALA A 103 22.59 -21.04 -12.60
CA ALA A 103 21.66 -20.34 -13.47
C ALA A 103 20.59 -21.27 -14.08
N ARG A 104 20.93 -22.55 -14.33
CA ARG A 104 19.99 -23.56 -14.85
C ARG A 104 18.96 -24.01 -13.82
N GLU A 105 19.30 -23.92 -12.54
CA GLU A 105 18.45 -24.35 -11.43
C GLU A 105 17.47 -23.27 -10.96
N LEU A 106 17.60 -22.02 -11.41
CA LEU A 106 16.68 -20.93 -11.04
C LEU A 106 15.27 -21.14 -11.61
N ALA A 107 14.26 -20.79 -10.80
CA ALA A 107 12.86 -20.78 -11.19
C ALA A 107 12.63 -19.85 -12.39
N GLU A 108 11.66 -20.21 -13.23
CA GLU A 108 11.41 -19.52 -14.51
C GLU A 108 11.17 -18.01 -14.35
N TRP A 109 10.49 -17.61 -13.26
CA TRP A 109 10.18 -16.21 -12.97
C TRP A 109 11.39 -15.39 -12.47
N GLU A 110 12.47 -16.02 -12.00
CA GLU A 110 13.74 -15.34 -11.68
C GLU A 110 14.68 -15.25 -12.89
N ARG A 111 14.55 -16.14 -13.88
CA ARG A 111 15.42 -16.15 -15.07
C ARG A 111 15.40 -14.82 -15.85
N GLY A 112 14.31 -14.05 -15.77
CA GLY A 112 14.20 -12.72 -16.40
C GLY A 112 14.84 -11.57 -15.61
N LYS A 113 15.18 -11.79 -14.33
CA LYS A 113 15.84 -10.80 -13.45
C LYS A 113 17.37 -10.93 -13.45
N TRP A 114 17.90 -12.07 -13.90
CA TRP A 114 19.33 -12.36 -14.05
C TRP A 114 19.74 -12.43 -15.53
N PRO A 115 21.03 -12.21 -15.86
CA PRO A 115 21.49 -12.36 -17.23
C PRO A 115 21.19 -13.79 -17.72
N ALA A 116 20.46 -13.90 -18.84
CA ALA A 116 20.21 -15.21 -19.46
C ALA A 116 21.53 -15.83 -19.93
N ALA A 117 21.63 -17.16 -19.79
CA ALA A 117 22.86 -17.93 -19.96
C ALA A 117 23.50 -17.79 -21.37
N PRO A 118 24.84 -17.97 -21.45
CA PRO A 118 25.74 -18.30 -20.36
C PRO A 118 26.31 -17.04 -19.70
N SER A 119 25.82 -16.73 -18.50
CA SER A 119 26.32 -15.66 -17.64
C SER A 119 27.65 -16.08 -17.02
N THR A 120 28.66 -15.21 -17.06
CA THR A 120 29.98 -15.43 -16.44
C THR A 120 29.95 -15.10 -14.94
N LEU A 121 30.95 -15.53 -14.19
CA LEU A 121 31.21 -15.11 -12.81
C LEU A 121 31.22 -13.59 -12.71
N HIS A 122 31.89 -12.93 -13.64
CA HIS A 122 31.97 -11.48 -13.64
C HIS A 122 30.60 -10.81 -13.85
N ALA A 123 29.73 -11.35 -14.71
CA ALA A 123 28.36 -10.86 -14.87
C ALA A 123 27.55 -10.98 -13.56
N TRP A 124 27.75 -12.05 -12.79
CA TRP A 124 27.12 -12.23 -11.49
C TRP A 124 27.68 -11.27 -10.43
N LEU A 125 29.00 -11.06 -10.39
CA LEU A 125 29.63 -10.06 -9.50
C LEU A 125 29.08 -8.65 -9.77
N ASN A 126 28.97 -8.28 -11.05
CA ASN A 126 28.46 -6.98 -11.46
C ASN A 126 26.97 -6.82 -11.15
N GLU A 127 26.20 -7.90 -11.18
CA GLU A 127 24.81 -7.91 -10.71
C GLU A 127 24.72 -7.67 -9.19
N GLY A 128 25.61 -8.27 -8.39
CA GLY A 128 25.71 -7.98 -6.95
C GLY A 128 26.05 -6.53 -6.65
N LEU A 129 27.03 -5.99 -7.38
CA LEU A 129 27.44 -4.58 -7.34
C LEU A 129 26.28 -3.64 -7.70
N ARG A 130 25.53 -3.95 -8.75
CA ARG A 130 24.36 -3.18 -9.21
C ARG A 130 23.30 -3.00 -8.12
N TRP A 131 23.08 -4.01 -7.29
CA TRP A 131 22.18 -3.92 -6.13
C TRP A 131 22.74 -3.01 -5.04
N ALA A 132 24.03 -3.11 -4.72
CA ALA A 132 24.69 -2.24 -3.74
C ALA A 132 24.64 -0.77 -4.17
N VAL A 133 24.94 -0.48 -5.44
CA VAL A 133 24.81 0.87 -6.03
C VAL A 133 23.37 1.38 -5.96
N SER A 134 22.40 0.52 -6.31
CA SER A 134 20.98 0.87 -6.23
C SER A 134 20.50 1.15 -4.80
N GLY A 135 21.13 0.52 -3.82
CA GLY A 135 20.88 0.73 -2.40
C GLY A 135 21.58 1.95 -1.80
N GLY A 136 22.55 2.54 -2.50
CA GLY A 136 23.29 3.72 -2.03
C GLY A 136 24.34 3.44 -0.94
N ASP A 137 24.72 2.17 -0.72
CA ASP A 137 25.68 1.78 0.33
C ASP A 137 27.10 1.67 -0.24
N VAL A 138 27.92 2.71 -0.01
CA VAL A 138 29.30 2.78 -0.50
C VAL A 138 30.17 1.64 0.02
N ALA A 139 30.03 1.26 1.29
CA ALA A 139 30.85 0.21 1.89
C ALA A 139 30.60 -1.15 1.23
N ARG A 140 29.36 -1.42 0.81
CA ARG A 140 29.04 -2.64 0.04
C ARG A 140 29.52 -2.55 -1.40
N VAL A 141 29.46 -1.37 -2.02
CA VAL A 141 30.02 -1.15 -3.36
C VAL A 141 31.52 -1.46 -3.35
N GLU A 142 32.27 -0.91 -2.39
CA GLU A 142 33.69 -1.20 -2.19
C GLU A 142 33.95 -2.69 -1.95
N TRP A 143 33.12 -3.35 -1.15
CA TRP A 143 33.23 -4.79 -0.93
C TRP A 143 33.04 -5.59 -2.23
N TRP A 144 32.06 -5.25 -3.06
CA TRP A 144 31.84 -5.92 -4.35
C TRP A 144 33.01 -5.72 -5.32
N VAL A 145 33.55 -4.51 -5.38
CA VAL A 145 34.77 -4.22 -6.16
C VAL A 145 35.96 -5.04 -5.65
N ALA A 146 36.14 -5.14 -4.33
CA ALA A 146 37.20 -5.93 -3.72
C ALA A 146 37.10 -7.45 -3.99
N VAL A 147 35.89 -7.97 -4.24
CA VAL A 147 35.69 -9.39 -4.65
C VAL A 147 35.75 -9.61 -6.15
N GLY A 148 36.02 -8.56 -6.94
CA GLY A 148 36.29 -8.64 -8.38
C GLY A 148 35.15 -8.19 -9.29
N ALA A 149 34.14 -7.47 -8.77
CA ALA A 149 33.17 -6.77 -9.62
C ALA A 149 33.85 -5.58 -10.33
N ASP A 150 33.47 -5.31 -11.57
CA ASP A 150 33.94 -4.16 -12.35
C ASP A 150 32.98 -2.99 -12.20
N LEU A 151 33.48 -1.90 -11.60
CA LEU A 151 32.74 -0.65 -11.42
C LEU A 151 32.41 0.06 -12.73
N HIS A 152 33.22 -0.16 -13.77
CA HIS A 152 33.10 0.47 -15.09
C HIS A 152 32.35 -0.43 -16.09
N HIS A 153 31.77 -1.53 -15.62
CA HIS A 153 31.01 -2.44 -16.46
C HIS A 153 29.76 -1.77 -17.07
N HIS A 154 29.46 -2.16 -18.31
CA HIS A 154 28.21 -1.87 -18.99
C HIS A 154 27.34 -3.13 -19.10
N ASP A 155 26.09 -3.04 -18.66
CA ASP A 155 25.16 -4.16 -18.79
C ASP A 155 24.76 -4.42 -20.26
N ALA A 156 23.99 -5.47 -20.51
CA ALA A 156 23.55 -5.84 -21.86
C ALA A 156 22.74 -4.76 -22.60
N LYS A 157 22.30 -3.70 -21.90
CA LYS A 157 21.57 -2.55 -22.45
C LYS A 157 22.46 -1.31 -22.57
N GLY A 158 23.74 -1.40 -22.23
CA GLY A 158 24.71 -0.30 -22.24
C GLY A 158 24.73 0.55 -20.97
N ASP A 159 23.90 0.23 -19.96
CA ASP A 159 23.83 1.00 -18.72
C ASP A 159 25.08 0.74 -17.86
N ASN A 160 25.67 1.78 -17.26
CA ASN A 160 26.76 1.66 -16.28
C ASN A 160 26.27 1.94 -14.84
N ALA A 161 27.19 1.99 -13.87
CA ALA A 161 26.84 2.17 -12.46
C ALA A 161 26.09 3.49 -12.17
N ILE A 162 26.38 4.61 -12.85
CA ILE A 162 25.74 5.90 -12.54
C ILE A 162 24.25 5.91 -12.88
N GLN A 163 23.79 5.14 -13.87
CA GLN A 163 22.36 4.98 -14.17
C GLN A 163 21.60 4.26 -13.03
N ARG A 164 22.31 3.55 -12.16
CA ARG A 164 21.74 2.80 -11.03
C ARG A 164 21.84 3.55 -9.71
N ALA A 165 22.68 4.58 -9.63
CA ALA A 165 22.73 5.47 -8.47
C ALA A 165 21.36 6.14 -8.25
N ARG A 166 20.83 6.01 -7.04
CA ARG A 166 19.54 6.59 -6.64
C ARG A 166 19.70 7.84 -5.77
N THR A 167 20.87 8.03 -5.17
CA THR A 167 21.17 9.17 -4.30
C THR A 167 22.25 10.05 -4.92
N PRO A 168 22.25 11.36 -4.66
CA PRO A 168 23.30 12.27 -5.09
C PRO A 168 24.69 11.84 -4.57
N GLU A 169 24.79 11.32 -3.35
CA GLU A 169 26.04 10.92 -2.72
C GLU A 169 26.67 9.71 -3.43
N MET A 170 25.86 8.71 -3.78
CA MET A 170 26.33 7.54 -4.52
C MET A 170 26.74 7.95 -5.95
N LEU A 171 25.99 8.84 -6.58
CA LEU A 171 26.33 9.35 -7.90
C LEU A 171 27.67 10.10 -7.88
N ASP A 172 27.84 11.03 -6.93
CA ASP A 172 29.08 11.79 -6.77
C ASP A 172 30.27 10.87 -6.50
N TRP A 173 30.11 9.90 -5.59
CA TRP A 173 31.15 8.92 -5.30
C TRP A 173 31.58 8.14 -6.55
N LEU A 174 30.63 7.64 -7.36
CA LEU A 174 30.94 6.92 -8.61
C LEU A 174 31.70 7.80 -9.62
N LEU A 175 31.33 9.08 -9.73
CA LEU A 175 31.99 10.01 -10.63
C LEU A 175 33.42 10.33 -10.16
N VAL A 176 33.64 10.45 -8.85
CA VAL A 176 34.98 10.57 -8.25
C VAL A 176 35.83 9.33 -8.53
N GLN A 177 35.25 8.13 -8.56
CA GLN A 177 35.94 6.91 -8.99
C GLN A 177 36.19 6.83 -10.51
N GLY A 178 35.82 7.86 -11.27
CA GLY A 178 36.07 7.92 -12.71
C GLY A 178 35.07 7.12 -13.55
N VAL A 179 33.90 6.77 -13.02
CA VAL A 179 32.84 6.16 -13.83
C VAL A 179 32.34 7.17 -14.86
N SER A 180 32.38 6.79 -16.14
CA SER A 180 32.11 7.72 -17.24
C SER A 180 30.66 8.19 -17.30
N THR A 181 30.47 9.48 -17.62
CA THR A 181 29.16 10.14 -17.82
C THR A 181 28.53 9.84 -19.19
N ASP A 182 29.28 9.21 -20.10
CA ASP A 182 28.87 8.95 -21.49
C ASP A 182 28.06 7.65 -21.68
N GLY A 183 27.74 6.94 -20.59
CA GLY A 183 26.95 5.73 -20.61
C GLY A 183 25.70 5.87 -21.49
N THR A 184 25.45 4.87 -22.33
CA THR A 184 24.21 4.81 -23.10
C THR A 184 23.10 4.27 -22.21
N CYS A 185 21.86 4.65 -22.48
CA CYS A 185 20.68 4.03 -21.88
C CYS A 185 20.08 3.03 -22.86
N ARG A 186 19.28 2.09 -22.34
CA ARG A 186 18.54 1.07 -23.10
C ARG A 186 17.73 1.53 -24.33
N HIS A 187 17.57 2.83 -24.54
CA HIS A 187 16.87 3.44 -25.68
C HIS A 187 17.83 4.17 -26.65
N GLY A 188 19.14 3.91 -26.57
CA GLY A 188 20.16 4.54 -27.42
C GLY A 188 20.51 5.99 -27.08
N GLY A 189 19.96 6.54 -25.98
CA GLY A 189 20.24 7.92 -25.52
C GLY A 189 21.34 7.99 -24.46
N ARG A 190 21.98 9.14 -24.25
CA ARG A 190 23.03 9.34 -23.22
C ARG A 190 22.44 9.40 -21.80
N VAL A 191 23.21 9.08 -20.76
CA VAL A 191 22.80 9.21 -19.32
C VAL A 191 22.14 10.56 -19.07
N ALA A 192 22.75 11.64 -19.56
CA ALA A 192 22.25 13.00 -19.43
C ALA A 192 20.81 13.17 -19.94
N CYS A 193 20.45 12.55 -21.07
CA CYS A 193 19.09 12.60 -21.62
C CYS A 193 18.06 11.97 -20.67
N SER A 194 18.45 10.89 -19.97
CA SER A 194 17.57 10.23 -18.99
C SER A 194 17.38 11.09 -17.73
N VAL A 195 18.46 11.66 -17.20
CA VAL A 195 18.45 12.57 -16.04
C VAL A 195 17.60 13.80 -16.35
N VAL A 196 17.78 14.39 -17.54
CA VAL A 196 16.99 15.51 -18.07
C VAL A 196 15.53 15.15 -18.21
N ARG A 197 15.20 14.01 -18.83
CA ARG A 197 13.81 13.55 -19.05
C ARG A 197 13.03 13.43 -17.74
N TRP A 198 13.68 12.93 -16.70
CA TRP A 198 13.07 12.69 -15.39
C TRP A 198 13.20 13.87 -14.43
N GLY A 199 13.79 15.00 -14.85
CA GLY A 199 13.93 16.19 -14.01
C GLY A 199 14.78 15.94 -12.76
N ARG A 200 15.79 15.06 -12.84
CA ARG A 200 16.69 14.78 -11.71
C ARG A 200 17.75 15.89 -11.60
N TYR A 201 17.32 17.09 -11.21
CA TYR A 201 18.15 18.31 -11.24
C TYR A 201 19.41 18.21 -10.38
N GLU A 202 19.35 17.54 -9.22
CA GLU A 202 20.52 17.33 -8.36
C GLU A 202 21.57 16.44 -9.01
N ALA A 203 21.13 15.32 -9.60
CA ALA A 203 21.99 14.43 -10.35
C ALA A 203 22.60 15.16 -11.56
N LEU A 204 21.82 16.03 -12.21
CA LEU A 204 22.32 16.83 -13.33
C LEU A 204 23.37 17.86 -12.90
N ARG A 205 23.19 18.53 -11.75
CA ARG A 205 24.20 19.42 -11.14
C ARG A 205 25.47 18.65 -10.80
N CYS A 206 25.35 17.48 -10.20
CA CYS A 206 26.48 16.61 -9.89
C CYS A 206 27.26 16.24 -11.17
N LEU A 207 26.56 15.77 -12.22
CA LEU A 207 27.17 15.47 -13.51
C LEU A 207 27.86 16.69 -14.14
N GLN A 208 27.25 17.89 -14.03
CA GLN A 208 27.85 19.14 -14.53
C GLN A 208 29.17 19.47 -13.81
N THR A 209 29.22 19.31 -12.48
CA THR A 209 30.45 19.51 -11.69
C THR A 209 31.56 18.54 -12.11
N HIS A 210 31.19 17.33 -12.56
CA HIS A 210 32.10 16.32 -13.09
C HIS A 210 32.30 16.39 -14.61
N GLY A 211 32.05 17.55 -15.22
CA GLY A 211 32.43 17.85 -16.61
C GLY A 211 31.47 17.34 -17.68
N LEU A 212 30.21 17.04 -17.32
CA LEU A 212 29.17 16.79 -18.32
C LEU A 212 29.00 18.03 -19.21
N ASP A 213 29.15 17.82 -20.52
CA ASP A 213 28.91 18.86 -21.52
C ASP A 213 27.41 19.13 -21.66
N MET A 214 26.98 20.26 -21.09
CA MET A 214 25.59 20.70 -21.06
C MET A 214 25.10 21.32 -22.37
N GLU A 215 25.99 21.62 -23.32
CA GLU A 215 25.61 22.13 -24.64
C GLU A 215 24.93 21.05 -25.46
N LYS A 216 25.35 19.79 -25.29
CA LYS A 216 24.75 18.61 -25.96
C LYS A 216 23.32 18.27 -25.52
N LEU A 217 22.76 19.01 -24.55
CA LEU A 217 21.38 18.82 -24.11
C LEU A 217 20.37 19.58 -24.98
N ASP A 218 20.84 20.46 -25.87
CA ASP A 218 20.01 21.34 -26.71
C ASP A 218 18.95 22.12 -25.90
N TRP A 219 19.27 22.43 -24.64
CA TRP A 219 18.43 23.23 -23.78
C TRP A 219 18.57 24.72 -24.09
N PRO A 220 17.46 25.45 -24.28
CA PRO A 220 17.51 26.89 -24.32
C PRO A 220 18.17 27.46 -23.04
N PRO A 221 18.92 28.58 -23.14
CA PRO A 221 19.61 29.18 -22.00
C PRO A 221 18.75 29.35 -20.75
N LEU A 222 17.49 29.78 -20.90
CA LEU A 222 16.60 29.96 -19.75
C LEU A 222 16.22 28.64 -19.07
N HIS A 223 15.98 27.54 -19.83
CA HIS A 223 15.73 26.23 -19.24
C HIS A 223 16.89 25.78 -18.38
N ARG A 224 18.11 25.88 -18.90
CA ARG A 224 19.33 25.51 -18.16
C ARG A 224 19.46 26.33 -16.88
N LEU A 225 19.27 27.64 -16.97
CA LEU A 225 19.36 28.55 -15.82
C LEU A 225 18.31 28.23 -14.74
N VAL A 226 17.06 28.01 -15.12
CA VAL A 226 15.99 27.67 -14.16
C VAL A 226 16.17 26.26 -13.58
N ALA A 227 16.59 25.29 -14.39
CA ALA A 227 16.80 23.92 -13.96
C ALA A 227 17.96 23.77 -12.97
N LEU A 228 19.06 24.51 -13.18
CA LEU A 228 20.33 24.27 -12.46
C LEU A 228 20.75 25.42 -11.55
N GLY A 229 20.44 26.66 -11.93
CA GLY A 229 20.82 27.86 -11.19
C GLY A 229 19.99 28.06 -9.92
N THR A 230 20.48 28.93 -9.06
CA THR A 230 19.78 29.44 -7.88
C THR A 230 18.72 30.48 -8.28
N ALA A 231 17.76 30.75 -7.40
CA ALA A 231 16.77 31.80 -7.65
C ALA A 231 17.43 33.18 -7.84
N LYS A 232 18.51 33.46 -7.09
CA LYS A 232 19.29 34.70 -7.23
C LYS A 232 19.91 34.84 -8.62
N GLU A 233 20.48 33.78 -9.18
CA GLU A 233 21.05 33.78 -10.53
C GLU A 233 19.97 33.97 -11.58
N VAL A 234 18.83 33.28 -11.44
CA VAL A 234 17.65 33.46 -12.33
C VAL A 234 17.20 34.92 -12.32
N GLY A 235 16.99 35.50 -11.13
CA GLY A 235 16.54 36.89 -10.99
C GLY A 235 17.54 37.89 -11.54
N SER A 236 18.84 37.72 -11.24
CA SER A 236 19.89 38.61 -11.74
C SER A 236 20.01 38.55 -13.26
N ALA A 237 19.93 37.36 -13.87
CA ALA A 237 20.02 37.21 -15.32
C ALA A 237 18.79 37.79 -16.02
N LEU A 238 17.59 37.58 -15.48
CA LEU A 238 16.37 38.18 -16.02
C LEU A 238 16.38 39.71 -15.90
N GLN A 239 16.98 40.29 -14.87
CA GLN A 239 17.06 41.75 -14.71
C GLN A 239 18.29 42.37 -15.40
N GLY A 240 19.26 41.55 -15.80
CA GLY A 240 20.51 41.98 -16.40
C GLY A 240 20.42 42.33 -17.89
N PRO A 241 21.57 42.62 -18.53
CA PRO A 241 21.63 43.04 -19.93
C PRO A 241 21.07 41.99 -20.92
N ASP A 242 21.24 40.70 -20.61
CA ASP A 242 20.70 39.60 -21.43
C ASP A 242 19.23 39.28 -21.10
N GLY A 243 18.64 39.98 -20.13
CA GLY A 243 17.30 39.70 -19.61
C GLY A 243 16.18 39.82 -20.65
N ALA A 244 16.32 40.70 -21.64
CA ALA A 244 15.37 40.82 -22.75
C ALA A 244 15.37 39.54 -23.60
N ALA A 245 16.56 39.02 -23.95
CA ALA A 245 16.70 37.80 -24.73
C ALA A 245 16.22 36.55 -23.95
N LEU A 246 16.44 36.52 -22.63
CA LEU A 246 15.94 35.45 -21.77
C LEU A 246 14.41 35.47 -21.64
N ARG A 247 13.77 36.65 -21.52
CA ARG A 247 12.30 36.76 -21.47
C ARG A 247 11.62 36.24 -22.74
N MET A 248 12.27 36.35 -23.89
CA MET A 248 11.78 35.73 -25.14
C MET A 248 11.72 34.20 -25.09
N GLN A 249 12.34 33.58 -24.07
CA GLN A 249 12.38 32.12 -23.88
C GLN A 249 11.39 31.59 -22.84
N LEU A 250 10.56 32.45 -22.22
CA LEU A 250 9.63 32.05 -21.15
C LEU A 250 8.66 30.94 -21.59
N GLU A 251 8.27 30.93 -22.86
CA GLU A 251 7.34 29.95 -23.45
C GLU A 251 8.01 28.97 -24.42
N VAL A 252 9.33 29.10 -24.61
CA VAL A 252 10.07 28.15 -25.46
C VAL A 252 10.02 26.79 -24.80
N ARG A 253 9.92 25.74 -25.62
CA ARG A 253 9.83 24.36 -25.15
C ARG A 253 11.14 23.63 -25.40
N ASP A 254 11.58 22.86 -24.40
CA ASP A 254 12.74 21.98 -24.57
C ASP A 254 12.40 20.74 -25.42
N GLY A 255 13.39 19.88 -25.66
CA GLY A 255 13.20 18.62 -26.40
C GLY A 255 12.19 17.62 -25.77
N TRP A 256 11.67 17.92 -24.58
CA TRP A 256 10.62 17.14 -23.90
C TRP A 256 9.29 17.90 -23.82
N ASN A 257 9.16 19.01 -24.55
CA ASN A 257 7.98 19.87 -24.61
C ASN A 257 7.70 20.65 -23.31
N ARG A 258 8.71 20.90 -22.47
CA ARG A 258 8.58 21.64 -21.19
C ARG A 258 8.95 23.11 -21.34
N THR A 259 8.24 23.99 -20.66
CA THR A 259 8.65 25.38 -20.46
C THR A 259 9.56 25.53 -19.23
N PRO A 260 10.30 26.64 -19.06
CA PRO A 260 11.05 26.93 -17.84
C PRO A 260 10.19 26.86 -16.57
N ALA A 261 8.92 27.27 -16.63
CA ALA A 261 8.00 27.19 -15.49
C ALA A 261 7.81 25.74 -14.99
N ILE A 262 7.72 24.76 -15.91
CA ILE A 262 7.62 23.33 -15.55
C ILE A 262 8.86 22.87 -14.78
N HIS A 263 10.06 23.38 -15.10
CA HIS A 263 11.27 23.05 -14.35
C HIS A 263 11.25 23.59 -12.93
N ALA A 264 10.75 24.81 -12.72
CA ALA A 264 10.62 25.41 -11.40
C ALA A 264 9.55 24.69 -10.56
N ALA A 265 8.41 24.35 -11.17
CA ALA A 265 7.33 23.60 -10.52
C ALA A 265 7.77 22.20 -10.08
N ALA A 266 8.45 21.44 -10.95
CA ALA A 266 8.95 20.11 -10.61
C ALA A 266 10.02 20.12 -9.49
N GLN A 267 10.64 21.27 -9.20
CA GLN A 267 11.56 21.46 -8.07
C GLN A 267 10.82 21.95 -6.81
N GLY A 268 9.57 22.41 -6.92
CA GLY A 268 8.88 23.16 -5.87
C GLY A 268 9.58 24.49 -5.53
N ALA A 269 10.31 25.07 -6.49
CA ALA A 269 11.14 26.25 -6.26
C ALA A 269 10.29 27.53 -6.36
N VAL A 270 9.64 27.89 -5.24
CA VAL A 270 8.71 29.05 -5.14
C VAL A 270 9.32 30.33 -5.68
N ASP A 271 10.56 30.65 -5.28
CA ASP A 271 11.23 31.88 -5.71
C ASP A 271 11.43 31.91 -7.24
N LYS A 272 11.75 30.77 -7.86
CA LYS A 272 11.90 30.68 -9.32
C LYS A 272 10.56 30.82 -10.02
N LEU A 273 9.50 30.21 -9.49
CA LEU A 273 8.14 30.37 -10.01
C LEU A 273 7.67 31.83 -9.93
N ALA A 274 7.92 32.50 -8.82
CA ALA A 274 7.61 33.93 -8.64
C ALA A 274 8.38 34.80 -9.64
N LEU A 275 9.70 34.59 -9.78
CA LEU A 275 10.52 35.33 -10.75
C LEU A 275 10.07 35.13 -12.19
N LEU A 276 9.68 33.91 -12.57
CA LEU A 276 9.18 33.62 -13.93
C LEU A 276 7.82 34.27 -14.17
N ARG A 277 6.90 34.18 -13.22
CA ARG A 277 5.59 34.87 -13.25
C ARG A 277 5.78 36.38 -13.42
N ASP A 278 6.63 36.98 -12.59
CA ASP A 278 6.88 38.43 -12.59
C ASP A 278 7.59 38.88 -13.88
N ALA A 279 8.31 37.98 -14.55
CA ALA A 279 8.86 38.19 -15.88
C ALA A 279 7.85 38.00 -17.03
N GLY A 280 6.64 37.54 -16.74
CA GLY A 280 5.54 37.36 -17.69
C GLY A 280 5.35 35.92 -18.20
N ALA A 281 5.90 34.91 -17.54
CA ALA A 281 5.67 33.51 -17.92
C ALA A 281 4.20 33.10 -17.72
N ASP A 282 3.67 32.33 -18.66
CA ASP A 282 2.38 31.65 -18.50
C ASP A 282 2.52 30.48 -17.52
N LEU A 283 1.65 30.45 -16.51
CA LEU A 283 1.58 29.38 -15.53
C LEU A 283 0.44 28.38 -15.81
N GLN A 284 -0.40 28.65 -16.82
CA GLN A 284 -1.43 27.72 -17.31
C GLN A 284 -0.87 26.68 -18.30
N VAL A 285 0.45 26.58 -18.37
CA VAL A 285 1.17 25.63 -19.21
C VAL A 285 0.88 24.19 -18.83
N LYS A 286 0.85 23.33 -19.85
CA LYS A 286 0.74 21.88 -19.70
C LYS A 286 2.00 21.18 -20.20
N TRP A 287 2.33 20.09 -19.52
CA TRP A 287 3.33 19.12 -19.96
C TRP A 287 2.76 17.70 -19.84
N ARG A 288 2.80 16.93 -20.93
CA ARG A 288 2.12 15.61 -21.04
C ARG A 288 0.64 15.68 -20.70
N ASP A 289 -0.02 16.75 -21.16
CA ASP A 289 -1.42 17.08 -20.88
C ASP A 289 -1.76 17.31 -19.39
N LEU A 290 -0.75 17.35 -18.51
CA LEU A 290 -0.88 17.64 -17.09
C LEU A 290 -0.63 19.12 -16.81
N PRO A 291 -1.46 19.78 -15.98
CA PRO A 291 -1.27 21.18 -15.62
C PRO A 291 -0.01 21.39 -14.78
N LEU A 292 0.46 22.64 -14.68
CA LEU A 292 1.60 23.00 -13.84
C LEU A 292 1.46 22.50 -12.39
N LEU A 293 0.24 22.53 -11.84
CA LEU A 293 -0.10 22.05 -10.49
C LEU A 293 0.31 20.59 -10.25
N GLN A 294 0.19 19.69 -11.25
CA GLN A 294 0.65 18.31 -11.09
C GLN A 294 2.13 18.25 -10.69
N TRP A 295 2.96 19.07 -11.34
CA TRP A 295 4.39 19.09 -11.09
C TRP A 295 4.76 19.73 -9.75
N ILE A 296 3.91 20.64 -9.25
CA ILE A 296 4.02 21.20 -7.89
C ILE A 296 3.70 20.13 -6.84
N ILE A 297 2.69 19.29 -7.09
CA ILE A 297 2.35 18.18 -6.19
C ILE A 297 3.46 17.12 -6.20
N ASP A 298 3.93 16.74 -7.40
CA ASP A 298 5.01 15.76 -7.56
C ASP A 298 6.36 16.25 -7.00
N SER A 299 6.54 17.56 -6.83
CA SER A 299 7.75 18.10 -6.18
C SER A 299 7.79 17.83 -4.68
N ARG A 300 6.67 17.46 -4.06
CA ARG A 300 6.56 17.17 -2.62
C ARG A 300 6.96 18.35 -1.73
N GLN A 301 6.74 19.58 -2.21
CA GLN A 301 7.04 20.82 -1.49
C GLN A 301 5.75 21.59 -1.15
N PRO A 302 5.21 21.46 0.07
CA PRO A 302 3.95 22.10 0.45
C PRO A 302 3.94 23.63 0.28
N ASP A 303 5.09 24.30 0.42
CA ASP A 303 5.20 25.75 0.23
C ASP A 303 4.93 26.16 -1.21
N ALA A 304 5.31 25.34 -2.19
CA ALA A 304 5.01 25.59 -3.60
C ALA A 304 3.51 25.45 -3.89
N LEU A 305 2.84 24.49 -3.26
CA LEU A 305 1.39 24.37 -3.31
C LEU A 305 0.70 25.58 -2.65
N ARG A 306 1.12 25.98 -1.45
CA ARG A 306 0.56 27.16 -0.76
C ARG A 306 0.72 28.42 -1.60
N TRP A 307 1.88 28.60 -2.23
CA TRP A 307 2.12 29.71 -3.16
C TRP A 307 1.21 29.64 -4.40
N TRP A 308 1.03 28.45 -4.99
CA TRP A 308 0.13 28.24 -6.12
C TRP A 308 -1.32 28.59 -5.78
N LEU A 309 -1.82 28.07 -4.65
CA LEU A 309 -3.19 28.32 -4.18
C LEU A 309 -3.45 29.79 -3.80
N ALA A 310 -2.39 30.56 -3.52
CA ALA A 310 -2.49 31.99 -3.31
C ALA A 310 -2.60 32.81 -4.62
N GLN A 311 -2.44 32.20 -5.79
CA GLN A 311 -2.60 32.89 -7.06
C GLN A 311 -4.10 33.12 -7.38
N PRO A 312 -4.46 34.23 -8.05
CA PRO A 312 -5.84 34.48 -8.44
C PRO A 312 -6.43 33.35 -9.29
N GLY A 313 -7.59 32.84 -8.88
CA GLY A 313 -8.31 31.79 -9.62
C GLY A 313 -7.76 30.37 -9.43
N ALA A 314 -6.80 30.16 -8.52
CA ALA A 314 -6.37 28.82 -8.16
C ALA A 314 -7.47 28.05 -7.41
N ASP A 315 -7.76 26.84 -7.87
CA ASP A 315 -8.75 25.94 -7.26
C ASP A 315 -8.03 24.70 -6.71
N VAL A 316 -8.28 24.38 -5.44
CA VAL A 316 -7.71 23.22 -4.75
C VAL A 316 -8.18 21.89 -5.34
N GLU A 317 -9.33 21.89 -6.02
CA GLU A 317 -9.91 20.73 -6.71
C GLU A 317 -9.62 20.72 -8.22
N THR A 318 -8.65 21.53 -8.68
CA THR A 318 -8.26 21.55 -10.10
C THR A 318 -7.92 20.14 -10.59
N PRO A 319 -8.69 19.58 -11.55
CA PRO A 319 -8.49 18.21 -11.98
C PRO A 319 -7.13 18.00 -12.65
N LEU A 320 -6.52 16.87 -12.35
CA LEU A 320 -5.23 16.45 -12.88
C LEU A 320 -5.43 15.32 -13.90
N GLY A 321 -4.71 15.43 -15.02
CA GLY A 321 -4.61 14.38 -16.03
C GLY A 321 -5.93 14.02 -16.72
N GLY A 322 -5.92 12.90 -17.44
CA GLY A 322 -7.05 12.42 -18.22
C GLY A 322 -8.17 11.80 -17.38
N LEU A 323 -7.85 11.26 -16.19
CA LEU A 323 -8.83 10.68 -15.27
C LEU A 323 -9.44 11.70 -14.32
N ARG A 324 -9.03 12.98 -14.44
CA ARG A 324 -9.49 14.08 -13.57
C ARG A 324 -9.23 13.80 -12.09
N ASP A 325 -8.04 13.27 -11.79
CA ASP A 325 -7.62 13.02 -10.41
C ASP A 325 -7.66 14.32 -9.62
N THR A 326 -8.14 14.26 -8.38
CA THR A 326 -8.03 15.43 -7.50
C THR A 326 -6.57 15.61 -7.06
N PRO A 327 -6.14 16.85 -6.81
CA PRO A 327 -4.82 17.10 -6.20
C PRO A 327 -4.58 16.27 -4.94
N LEU A 328 -5.62 16.11 -4.11
CA LEU A 328 -5.55 15.31 -2.89
C LEU A 328 -5.36 13.82 -3.19
N LEU A 329 -6.05 13.27 -4.19
CA LEU A 329 -5.86 11.88 -4.61
C LEU A 329 -4.40 11.61 -5.03
N ALA A 330 -3.81 12.50 -5.82
CA ALA A 330 -2.40 12.37 -6.24
C ALA A 330 -1.42 12.40 -5.05
N ALA A 331 -1.67 13.26 -4.05
CA ALA A 331 -0.86 13.29 -2.82
C ALA A 331 -1.02 12.00 -1.99
N VAL A 332 -2.25 11.48 -1.90
CA VAL A 332 -2.58 10.25 -1.17
C VAL A 332 -1.94 9.01 -1.79
N GLU A 333 -2.00 8.86 -3.12
CA GLU A 333 -1.39 7.71 -3.81
C GLU A 333 0.13 7.66 -3.67
N ASN A 334 0.74 8.83 -3.48
CA ASN A 334 2.17 9.02 -3.20
C ASN A 334 2.52 8.89 -1.70
N ASP A 335 1.52 8.68 -0.84
CA ASP A 335 1.62 8.65 0.63
C ASP A 335 2.36 9.89 1.18
N ASP A 336 2.06 11.05 0.60
CA ASP A 336 2.68 12.34 0.94
C ASP A 336 1.86 13.08 2.00
N LEU A 337 2.09 12.75 3.27
CA LEU A 337 1.39 13.37 4.41
C LEU A 337 1.50 14.91 4.43
N PRO A 338 2.70 15.54 4.26
CA PRO A 338 2.79 16.99 4.20
C PRO A 338 1.96 17.63 3.08
N MET A 339 2.00 17.05 1.87
CA MET A 339 1.24 17.59 0.73
C MET A 339 -0.26 17.39 0.92
N ALA A 340 -0.70 16.20 1.35
CA ALA A 340 -2.11 15.92 1.65
C ALA A 340 -2.64 16.83 2.76
N SER A 341 -1.85 17.08 3.81
CA SER A 341 -2.23 17.98 4.90
C SER A 341 -2.42 19.43 4.41
N ALA A 342 -1.53 19.92 3.54
CA ALA A 342 -1.67 21.25 2.95
C ALA A 342 -2.92 21.39 2.06
N LEU A 343 -3.25 20.36 1.28
CA LEU A 343 -4.46 20.32 0.46
C LEU A 343 -5.75 20.30 1.30
N LEU A 344 -5.79 19.48 2.35
CA LEU A 344 -6.93 19.41 3.26
C LEU A 344 -7.12 20.70 4.05
N GLN A 345 -6.03 21.33 4.51
CA GLN A 345 -6.08 22.66 5.14
C GLN A 345 -6.61 23.75 4.19
N ALA A 346 -6.41 23.58 2.88
CA ALA A 346 -6.97 24.44 1.85
C ALA A 346 -8.41 24.08 1.45
N GLY A 347 -9.01 23.06 2.08
CA GLY A 347 -10.42 22.68 1.88
C GLY A 347 -10.65 21.61 0.82
N ALA A 348 -9.62 20.84 0.43
CA ALA A 348 -9.81 19.68 -0.45
C ALA A 348 -10.76 18.65 0.17
N ASP A 349 -11.63 18.05 -0.64
CA ASP A 349 -12.62 17.07 -0.20
C ASP A 349 -12.01 15.65 -0.18
N PRO A 350 -11.87 14.99 1.00
CA PRO A 350 -11.29 13.66 1.11
C PRO A 350 -12.14 12.55 0.47
N GLN A 351 -13.36 12.85 0.02
CA GLN A 351 -14.29 11.90 -0.58
C GLN A 351 -14.58 12.18 -2.06
N ARG A 352 -13.89 13.16 -2.66
CA ARG A 352 -14.10 13.50 -4.06
C ARG A 352 -13.59 12.39 -4.98
N TYR A 353 -14.50 11.83 -5.77
CA TYR A 353 -14.19 10.82 -6.77
C TYR A 353 -13.68 11.45 -8.08
N ASN A 354 -12.72 10.78 -8.70
CA ASN A 354 -12.29 11.00 -10.09
C ASN A 354 -13.21 10.22 -11.08
N ASP A 355 -12.89 10.26 -12.37
CA ASP A 355 -13.70 9.58 -13.42
C ASP A 355 -13.59 8.04 -13.40
N ASN A 356 -12.68 7.48 -12.60
CA ASN A 356 -12.46 6.03 -12.45
C ASN A 356 -12.83 5.53 -11.04
N ASN A 357 -13.71 6.24 -10.33
CA ASN A 357 -14.15 5.93 -8.96
C ASN A 357 -13.01 5.85 -7.93
N GLY A 358 -11.84 6.43 -8.21
CA GLY A 358 -10.79 6.65 -7.23
C GLY A 358 -11.10 7.88 -6.38
N CYS A 359 -10.96 7.77 -5.06
CA CYS A 359 -11.07 8.89 -4.13
C CYS A 359 -9.99 8.81 -3.04
N PRO A 360 -9.61 9.95 -2.43
CA PRO A 360 -8.53 9.98 -1.43
C PRO A 360 -8.70 8.96 -0.31
N ILE A 361 -9.88 8.87 0.32
CA ILE A 361 -10.11 7.96 1.45
C ILE A 361 -9.93 6.47 1.09
N ASN A 362 -10.19 6.08 -0.17
CA ASN A 362 -10.07 4.69 -0.62
C ASN A 362 -8.73 4.33 -1.25
N SER A 363 -7.89 5.33 -1.53
CA SER A 363 -6.56 5.15 -2.14
C SER A 363 -5.40 5.24 -1.14
N ALA A 364 -5.70 5.49 0.14
CA ALA A 364 -4.67 5.60 1.18
C ALA A 364 -3.91 4.28 1.39
N ARG A 365 -2.60 4.38 1.58
CA ARG A 365 -1.68 3.22 1.71
C ARG A 365 -1.03 3.11 3.08
N SER A 366 -1.39 4.01 3.98
CA SER A 366 -0.91 4.06 5.35
C SER A 366 -2.02 4.49 6.28
N ARG A 367 -1.96 4.00 7.53
CA ARG A 367 -2.90 4.40 8.58
C ARG A 367 -2.80 5.89 8.89
N ALA A 368 -1.59 6.45 8.90
CA ALA A 368 -1.38 7.88 9.14
C ALA A 368 -2.10 8.75 8.09
N MET A 369 -2.11 8.32 6.82
CA MET A 369 -2.84 9.03 5.77
C MET A 369 -4.36 8.94 5.98
N LEU A 370 -4.87 7.76 6.35
CA LEU A 370 -6.28 7.60 6.70
C LEU A 370 -6.69 8.47 7.89
N GLU A 371 -5.89 8.49 8.96
CA GLU A 371 -6.12 9.31 10.15
C GLU A 371 -6.18 10.80 9.79
N LEU A 372 -5.26 11.26 8.92
CA LEU A 372 -5.27 12.62 8.40
C LEU A 372 -6.55 12.94 7.61
N LEU A 373 -6.97 12.05 6.71
CA LEU A 373 -8.19 12.23 5.91
C LEU A 373 -9.44 12.26 6.79
N VAL A 374 -9.56 11.33 7.76
CA VAL A 374 -10.68 11.26 8.71
C VAL A 374 -10.73 12.51 9.59
N ALA A 375 -9.59 13.00 10.07
CA ALA A 375 -9.50 14.24 10.84
C ALA A 375 -10.00 15.49 10.06
N HIS A 376 -10.11 15.37 8.73
CA HIS A 376 -10.60 16.41 7.84
C HIS A 376 -11.89 16.02 7.09
N GLY A 377 -12.71 15.14 7.69
CA GLY A 377 -14.05 14.82 7.20
C GLY A 377 -14.14 13.58 6.29
N GLY A 378 -13.06 12.82 6.17
CA GLY A 378 -13.06 11.50 5.57
C GLY A 378 -13.97 10.54 6.33
N GLN A 379 -14.75 9.75 5.60
CA GLN A 379 -15.76 8.86 6.15
C GLN A 379 -15.28 7.41 6.16
N ILE A 380 -15.13 6.84 7.36
CA ILE A 380 -14.60 5.49 7.57
C ILE A 380 -15.51 4.42 6.96
N GLN A 381 -16.82 4.66 6.91
CA GLN A 381 -17.79 3.76 6.29
C GLN A 381 -17.61 3.60 4.77
N HIS A 382 -16.83 4.46 4.13
CA HIS A 382 -16.53 4.36 2.70
C HIS A 382 -15.26 3.59 2.40
N LEU A 383 -14.48 3.21 3.43
CA LEU A 383 -13.26 2.43 3.25
C LEU A 383 -13.54 1.11 2.57
N GLY A 384 -12.77 0.80 1.53
CA GLY A 384 -12.69 -0.54 0.99
C GLY A 384 -11.98 -1.51 1.94
N ARG A 385 -11.82 -2.77 1.50
CA ARG A 385 -11.10 -3.83 2.23
C ARG A 385 -9.75 -3.36 2.76
N ASP A 386 -8.89 -2.85 1.86
CA ASP A 386 -7.54 -2.42 2.20
C ASP A 386 -7.51 -1.25 3.19
N GLY A 387 -8.39 -0.26 2.99
CA GLY A 387 -8.53 0.87 3.90
C GLY A 387 -8.96 0.43 5.29
N THR A 388 -9.94 -0.48 5.38
CA THR A 388 -10.43 -1.06 6.64
C THR A 388 -9.32 -1.81 7.36
N ARG A 389 -8.53 -2.62 6.64
CA ARG A 389 -7.38 -3.35 7.21
C ARG A 389 -6.33 -2.39 7.76
N LEU A 390 -5.93 -1.37 7.00
CA LEU A 390 -5.00 -0.34 7.46
C LEU A 390 -5.49 0.35 8.73
N TRP A 391 -6.77 0.72 8.75
CA TRP A 391 -7.40 1.38 9.89
C TRP A 391 -7.35 0.53 11.16
N LEU A 392 -7.59 -0.79 11.03
CA LEU A 392 -7.56 -1.78 12.10
C LEU A 392 -6.15 -2.34 12.40
N GLY A 393 -5.11 -1.68 11.87
CA GLY A 393 -3.71 -2.07 12.07
C GLY A 393 -3.38 -3.48 11.57
N GLN A 394 -4.09 -3.94 10.56
CA GLN A 394 -3.83 -5.19 9.85
C GLN A 394 -2.94 -4.90 8.62
N PRO A 395 -2.11 -5.88 8.19
CA PRO A 395 -1.28 -5.71 7.00
C PRO A 395 -2.12 -5.67 5.72
N LEU A 396 -1.69 -4.88 4.74
CA LEU A 396 -2.27 -4.88 3.40
C LEU A 396 -1.96 -6.17 2.66
N TRP A 397 -2.86 -6.55 1.76
CA TRP A 397 -2.56 -7.53 0.72
C TRP A 397 -1.58 -6.86 -0.26
N ASP A 398 -0.32 -7.27 -0.28
CA ASP A 398 0.52 -7.03 -1.45
C ASP A 398 0.57 -8.33 -2.25
N GLU A 399 0.34 -8.26 -3.56
CA GLU A 399 0.18 -9.39 -4.50
C GLU A 399 1.42 -10.33 -4.58
N ARG A 400 2.34 -10.26 -3.62
CA ARG A 400 3.62 -10.96 -3.59
C ARG A 400 3.89 -11.72 -2.30
N GLU A 401 3.13 -11.51 -1.23
CA GLU A 401 3.13 -12.41 -0.07
C GLU A 401 1.74 -12.98 0.19
N PRO A 402 1.57 -14.31 0.17
CA PRO A 402 0.48 -14.92 0.90
C PRO A 402 0.52 -14.42 2.34
N GLY A 403 -0.61 -14.02 2.89
CA GLY A 403 -0.72 -13.76 4.33
C GLY A 403 -0.63 -15.12 5.00
N TRP A 404 0.56 -15.50 5.45
CA TRP A 404 0.74 -16.81 6.02
C TRP A 404 -0.20 -16.94 7.23
N LEU A 405 -0.98 -18.00 7.26
CA LEU A 405 -1.68 -18.47 8.47
C LEU A 405 -0.65 -19.05 9.47
N VAL A 406 0.49 -18.35 9.69
CA VAL A 406 1.65 -18.81 10.48
C VAL A 406 1.25 -19.19 11.90
N THR A 407 0.26 -18.46 12.43
CA THR A 407 -0.24 -18.63 13.79
C THR A 407 -1.25 -19.78 13.89
N CYS A 408 -1.64 -20.42 12.78
CA CYS A 408 -2.60 -21.52 12.74
C CYS A 408 -1.96 -22.83 12.26
N THR A 409 -2.11 -23.89 13.06
CA THR A 409 -1.73 -25.25 12.68
C THR A 409 -2.81 -25.92 11.81
N PRO A 410 -2.47 -26.97 11.04
CA PRO A 410 -3.45 -27.75 10.29
C PRO A 410 -4.55 -28.39 11.16
N ASP A 411 -4.24 -28.71 12.42
CA ASP A 411 -5.22 -29.30 13.34
C ASP A 411 -6.18 -28.24 13.89
N GLU A 412 -5.69 -27.05 14.21
CA GLU A 412 -6.55 -25.91 14.56
C GLU A 412 -7.46 -25.51 13.39
N PHE A 413 -6.93 -25.50 12.16
CA PHE A 413 -7.74 -25.28 10.96
C PHE A 413 -8.86 -26.32 10.87
N LYS A 414 -8.55 -27.62 10.92
CA LYS A 414 -9.58 -28.69 10.83
C LYS A 414 -10.67 -28.55 11.90
N GLN A 415 -10.32 -28.13 13.10
CA GLN A 415 -11.25 -28.01 14.22
C GLN A 415 -12.11 -26.74 14.18
N HIS A 416 -11.60 -25.66 13.60
CA HIS A 416 -12.18 -24.32 13.78
C HIS A 416 -12.47 -23.56 12.49
N HIS A 417 -12.16 -24.11 11.32
CA HIS A 417 -12.40 -23.41 10.05
C HIS A 417 -13.89 -23.17 9.80
N THR A 418 -14.79 -24.05 10.24
CA THR A 418 -16.21 -23.92 9.92
C THR A 418 -16.88 -22.81 10.76
N PRO A 419 -17.55 -21.83 10.12
CA PRO A 419 -18.41 -20.88 10.83
C PRO A 419 -19.48 -21.65 11.60
N ARG A 420 -19.79 -21.22 12.82
CA ARG A 420 -20.84 -21.83 13.63
C ARG A 420 -21.68 -20.78 14.38
N PRO A 421 -22.98 -21.03 14.58
CA PRO A 421 -23.76 -20.26 15.54
C PRO A 421 -23.16 -20.34 16.96
N GLY A 422 -23.34 -19.27 17.71
CA GLY A 422 -23.02 -19.23 19.13
C GLY A 422 -23.98 -20.10 19.94
N ARG A 423 -23.49 -20.71 21.02
CA ARG A 423 -24.31 -21.43 22.00
C ARG A 423 -25.00 -20.49 22.98
N HIS A 424 -24.44 -19.30 23.14
CA HIS A 424 -24.92 -18.26 24.05
C HIS A 424 -24.81 -16.91 23.35
N ASN A 425 -25.66 -15.96 23.74
CA ASN A 425 -25.64 -14.60 23.20
C ASN A 425 -24.30 -13.91 23.56
N GLY A 426 -23.48 -13.65 22.54
CA GLY A 426 -22.13 -13.08 22.71
C GLY A 426 -21.10 -14.10 23.20
N GLU A 427 -21.14 -15.34 22.70
CA GLU A 427 -20.11 -16.35 23.00
C GLU A 427 -18.79 -15.93 22.35
N ASP A 428 -17.71 -15.75 23.12
CA ASP A 428 -16.37 -15.60 22.56
C ASP A 428 -15.91 -16.93 21.96
N VAL A 429 -15.75 -16.96 20.64
CA VAL A 429 -15.32 -18.12 19.87
C VAL A 429 -13.91 -17.97 19.31
N THR A 430 -13.15 -16.99 19.78
CA THR A 430 -11.81 -16.68 19.29
C THR A 430 -10.88 -17.88 19.43
N THR A 431 -10.21 -18.24 18.33
CA THR A 431 -9.18 -19.29 18.30
C THR A 431 -7.98 -18.81 17.50
N ALA A 432 -6.88 -19.57 17.54
CA ALA A 432 -5.70 -19.32 16.71
C ALA A 432 -6.03 -19.21 15.21
N PHE A 433 -7.00 -20.00 14.72
CA PHE A 433 -7.48 -19.92 13.34
C PHE A 433 -8.14 -18.55 13.03
N HIS A 434 -9.04 -18.06 13.89
CA HIS A 434 -9.69 -16.76 13.70
C HIS A 434 -8.68 -15.61 13.68
N LEU A 435 -7.72 -15.63 14.61
CA LEU A 435 -6.65 -14.64 14.68
C LEU A 435 -5.78 -14.70 13.42
N ALA A 436 -5.40 -15.90 12.97
CA ALA A 436 -4.63 -16.08 11.75
C ALA A 436 -5.35 -15.51 10.53
N MET A 437 -6.64 -15.77 10.36
CA MET A 437 -7.46 -15.24 9.26
C MET A 437 -7.58 -13.71 9.31
N LEU A 438 -7.74 -13.12 10.50
CA LEU A 438 -7.80 -11.67 10.68
C LEU A 438 -6.48 -10.99 10.32
N GLU A 439 -5.39 -11.55 10.81
CA GLU A 439 -4.03 -11.04 10.57
C GLU A 439 -3.63 -11.19 9.11
N SER A 440 -3.85 -12.37 8.52
CA SER A 440 -3.49 -12.64 7.13
C SER A 440 -4.36 -11.86 6.14
N GLY A 441 -5.64 -11.70 6.43
CA GLY A 441 -6.61 -11.18 5.48
C GLY A 441 -6.90 -12.13 4.32
N GLU A 442 -6.62 -13.43 4.48
CA GLU A 442 -6.89 -14.44 3.46
C GLU A 442 -8.40 -14.62 3.21
N SER A 443 -8.74 -15.02 1.98
CA SER A 443 -10.10 -15.44 1.65
C SER A 443 -10.37 -16.88 2.13
N ALA A 444 -11.64 -17.29 2.12
CA ALA A 444 -11.99 -18.68 2.37
C ALA A 444 -11.24 -19.61 1.40
N TYR A 445 -11.23 -19.28 0.10
CA TYR A 445 -10.48 -19.99 -0.94
C TYR A 445 -8.99 -20.16 -0.58
N GLY A 446 -8.28 -19.05 -0.32
CA GLY A 446 -6.84 -19.04 -0.06
C GLY A 446 -6.46 -19.86 1.19
N ALA A 447 -7.28 -19.79 2.24
CA ALA A 447 -7.09 -20.60 3.43
C ALA A 447 -7.25 -22.11 3.16
N GLY A 448 -8.22 -22.50 2.35
CA GLY A 448 -8.39 -23.91 1.96
C GLY A 448 -7.25 -24.43 1.10
N GLU A 449 -6.74 -23.63 0.15
CA GLU A 449 -5.52 -24.00 -0.60
C GLU A 449 -4.32 -24.16 0.33
N ALA A 450 -4.12 -23.23 1.27
CA ALA A 450 -2.99 -23.26 2.20
C ALA A 450 -2.96 -24.52 3.07
N PHE A 451 -4.12 -25.08 3.42
CA PHE A 451 -4.25 -26.30 4.23
C PHE A 451 -4.62 -27.55 3.44
N GLY A 452 -4.65 -27.47 2.10
CA GLY A 452 -4.91 -28.61 1.22
C GLY A 452 -6.35 -29.16 1.30
N LEU A 453 -7.32 -28.30 1.62
CA LEU A 453 -8.74 -28.63 1.59
C LEU A 453 -9.23 -28.60 0.14
N ASN A 454 -9.31 -29.78 -0.48
CA ASN A 454 -9.75 -29.94 -1.87
C ASN A 454 -11.28 -29.84 -1.95
N ARG A 455 -11.80 -28.77 -2.56
CA ARG A 455 -13.25 -28.46 -2.63
C ARG A 455 -13.81 -28.67 -4.05
N SER A 456 -15.02 -29.22 -4.12
CA SER A 456 -15.82 -29.40 -5.33
C SER A 456 -17.20 -28.75 -5.15
N PHE A 457 -17.83 -28.29 -6.23
CA PHE A 457 -19.23 -27.82 -6.26
C PHE A 457 -20.25 -28.84 -5.72
N SER A 458 -19.85 -30.11 -5.61
CA SER A 458 -20.66 -31.21 -5.10
C SER A 458 -20.52 -31.48 -3.60
N ASP A 459 -19.61 -30.78 -2.91
CA ASP A 459 -19.37 -31.02 -1.48
C ASP A 459 -20.54 -30.49 -0.64
N THR A 460 -20.82 -31.16 0.47
CA THR A 460 -21.98 -30.84 1.32
C THR A 460 -21.88 -29.43 1.93
N PRO A 461 -23.01 -28.76 2.25
CA PRO A 461 -23.10 -27.36 2.75
C PRO A 461 -22.42 -27.05 4.11
N TRP A 462 -21.47 -27.86 4.55
CA TRP A 462 -20.84 -27.79 5.88
C TRP A 462 -19.31 -27.64 5.82
N GLN A 463 -18.77 -27.17 4.69
CA GLN A 463 -17.34 -26.90 4.52
C GLN A 463 -17.03 -25.43 4.23
N HIS A 464 -17.89 -24.51 4.67
CA HIS A 464 -17.56 -23.08 4.64
C HIS A 464 -16.35 -22.83 5.54
N ILE A 465 -15.46 -21.92 5.11
CA ILE A 465 -14.35 -21.46 5.92
C ILE A 465 -14.71 -20.08 6.46
N TRP A 466 -14.58 -19.88 7.77
CA TRP A 466 -14.75 -18.58 8.38
C TRP A 466 -13.64 -17.66 7.91
N ASN A 467 -14.04 -16.50 7.38
CA ASN A 467 -13.12 -15.45 6.96
C ASN A 467 -13.63 -14.10 7.46
N ALA A 468 -12.76 -13.09 7.46
CA ALA A 468 -13.11 -11.72 7.82
C ALA A 468 -13.18 -10.77 6.59
N ASP A 469 -12.86 -11.28 5.40
CA ASP A 469 -12.94 -10.53 4.14
C ASP A 469 -14.35 -10.58 3.58
N ARG A 470 -15.15 -9.57 3.89
CA ARG A 470 -16.61 -9.59 3.69
C ARG A 470 -17.13 -8.29 3.08
N PHE A 471 -18.07 -8.43 2.17
CA PHE A 471 -18.92 -7.34 1.70
C PHE A 471 -20.03 -7.05 2.72
N GLY A 472 -20.53 -5.81 2.73
CA GLY A 472 -21.68 -5.43 3.55
C GLY A 472 -21.47 -5.50 5.07
N GLN A 473 -20.23 -5.65 5.54
CA GLN A 473 -19.86 -5.60 6.95
C GLN A 473 -19.82 -4.14 7.44
N SER A 474 -20.37 -3.86 8.61
CA SER A 474 -20.28 -2.53 9.22
C SER A 474 -19.02 -2.38 10.09
N LEU A 475 -18.55 -1.15 10.30
CA LEU A 475 -17.43 -0.82 11.17
C LEU A 475 -17.79 0.38 12.06
N THR A 476 -17.82 0.17 13.37
CA THR A 476 -18.19 1.21 14.36
C THR A 476 -17.09 1.41 15.39
N GLY A 477 -16.64 2.66 15.58
CA GLY A 477 -15.68 3.03 16.62
C GLY A 477 -16.36 3.28 17.96
N LEU A 478 -15.74 2.83 19.04
CA LEU A 478 -16.17 3.07 20.42
C LEU A 478 -15.35 4.20 21.07
N PRO A 479 -15.91 4.92 22.07
CA PRO A 479 -15.23 6.04 22.72
C PRO A 479 -13.92 5.66 23.44
N ASP A 480 -13.74 4.39 23.77
CA ASP A 480 -12.53 3.85 24.39
C ASP A 480 -11.45 3.41 23.38
N GLY A 481 -11.68 3.67 22.09
CA GLY A 481 -10.74 3.36 21.01
C GLY A 481 -10.90 1.98 20.39
N ARG A 482 -11.76 1.10 20.96
CA ARG A 482 -12.10 -0.18 20.34
C ARG A 482 -12.89 0.03 19.06
N TRP A 483 -12.77 -0.91 18.13
CA TRP A 483 -13.54 -0.94 16.88
C TRP A 483 -14.34 -2.24 16.80
N VAL A 484 -15.58 -2.14 16.32
CA VAL A 484 -16.50 -3.27 16.25
C VAL A 484 -16.96 -3.44 14.80
N GLN A 485 -16.67 -4.62 14.24
CA GLN A 485 -17.22 -5.06 12.96
C GLN A 485 -18.38 -6.02 13.19
N ILE A 486 -19.43 -5.92 12.38
CA ILE A 486 -20.63 -6.76 12.53
C ILE A 486 -21.00 -7.37 11.17
N GLY A 487 -21.18 -8.70 11.15
CA GLY A 487 -21.73 -9.44 10.02
C GLY A 487 -20.91 -9.36 8.72
N GLY A 488 -21.62 -9.32 7.60
CA GLY A 488 -21.10 -9.29 6.23
C GLY A 488 -21.24 -10.63 5.52
N GLU A 489 -21.07 -10.62 4.19
CA GLU A 489 -21.10 -11.78 3.31
C GLU A 489 -19.77 -11.99 2.60
N HIS A 490 -19.41 -13.24 2.32
CA HIS A 490 -18.29 -13.60 1.45
C HIS A 490 -18.80 -14.12 0.10
N GLU A 491 -18.09 -13.79 -0.98
CA GLU A 491 -18.42 -14.03 -2.40
C GLU A 491 -19.65 -13.26 -2.93
N ASP A 492 -19.65 -12.98 -4.23
CA ASP A 492 -20.69 -12.16 -4.91
C ASP A 492 -21.76 -13.01 -5.63
N GLY A 493 -21.69 -14.34 -5.49
CA GLY A 493 -22.67 -15.30 -5.97
C GLY A 493 -22.68 -16.58 -5.11
N TYR A 494 -23.75 -17.37 -5.21
CA TYR A 494 -23.90 -18.64 -4.49
C TYR A 494 -22.96 -19.75 -5.01
N ASP A 495 -21.66 -19.56 -4.81
CA ASP A 495 -20.66 -20.60 -4.95
C ASP A 495 -20.46 -21.35 -3.60
N PRO A 496 -19.59 -22.37 -3.53
CA PRO A 496 -19.37 -23.12 -2.29
C PRO A 496 -18.85 -22.31 -1.09
N ASP A 497 -18.27 -21.13 -1.35
CA ASP A 497 -17.65 -20.29 -0.33
C ASP A 497 -18.58 -19.14 0.12
N PHE A 498 -19.70 -18.93 -0.60
CA PHE A 498 -20.73 -17.97 -0.21
C PHE A 498 -21.28 -18.26 1.18
N PHE A 499 -21.14 -17.27 2.07
CA PHE A 499 -21.66 -17.35 3.43
C PHE A 499 -21.96 -15.96 4.00
N ILE A 500 -23.16 -15.80 4.57
CA ILE A 500 -23.53 -14.60 5.33
C ILE A 500 -23.27 -14.88 6.81
N TYR A 501 -22.48 -14.02 7.45
CA TYR A 501 -22.03 -14.19 8.83
C TYR A 501 -22.94 -13.45 9.83
N ALA A 502 -23.01 -13.99 11.04
CA ALA A 502 -23.76 -13.43 12.18
C ALA A 502 -22.85 -13.21 13.40
N ASP A 503 -21.59 -12.84 13.17
CA ASP A 503 -20.60 -12.62 14.24
C ASP A 503 -20.28 -11.13 14.43
N VAL A 504 -19.63 -10.85 15.55
CA VAL A 504 -19.12 -9.53 15.92
C VAL A 504 -17.62 -9.65 16.18
N ILE A 505 -16.82 -8.83 15.50
CA ILE A 505 -15.36 -8.81 15.65
C ILE A 505 -14.97 -7.52 16.36
N VAL A 506 -14.32 -7.65 17.50
CA VAL A 506 -13.87 -6.53 18.33
C VAL A 506 -12.36 -6.40 18.19
N HIS A 507 -11.90 -5.23 17.78
CA HIS A 507 -10.49 -4.87 17.62
C HIS A 507 -10.11 -3.84 18.67
N THR A 508 -9.19 -4.19 19.54
CA THR A 508 -8.66 -3.31 20.58
C THR A 508 -7.25 -2.86 20.16
N PRO A 509 -7.02 -1.56 19.96
CA PRO A 509 -5.70 -1.06 19.60
C PRO A 509 -4.70 -1.28 20.74
N PRO A 510 -3.40 -1.42 20.43
CA PRO A 510 -2.37 -1.54 21.45
C PRO A 510 -2.30 -0.26 22.31
N SER A 511 -1.93 -0.41 23.58
CA SER A 511 -1.73 0.72 24.49
C SER A 511 -0.49 1.56 24.17
N GLU A 512 0.47 0.98 23.43
CA GLU A 512 1.75 1.59 23.07
C GLU A 512 1.99 1.49 21.55
N PRO A 513 2.67 2.48 20.92
CA PRO A 513 3.02 2.42 19.50
C PRO A 513 3.81 1.16 19.15
N GLY A 514 3.36 0.44 18.12
CA GLY A 514 3.99 -0.81 17.66
C GLY A 514 3.61 -2.07 18.45
N GLY A 515 2.72 -1.97 19.44
CA GLY A 515 2.16 -3.14 20.12
C GLY A 515 1.20 -3.96 19.25
N ALA A 516 0.91 -5.20 19.68
CA ALA A 516 -0.08 -6.05 19.03
C ALA A 516 -1.51 -5.62 19.36
N TRP A 517 -2.39 -5.69 18.38
CA TRP A 517 -3.83 -5.51 18.58
C TRP A 517 -4.42 -6.74 19.23
N ASP A 518 -5.31 -6.54 20.20
CA ASP A 518 -6.14 -7.61 20.75
C ASP A 518 -7.42 -7.74 19.91
N ARG A 519 -7.80 -8.96 19.54
CA ARG A 519 -8.92 -9.23 18.64
C ARG A 519 -9.77 -10.37 19.16
N ARG A 520 -11.08 -10.17 19.18
CA ARG A 520 -12.04 -11.15 19.67
C ARG A 520 -13.22 -11.31 18.71
N VAL A 521 -13.63 -12.54 18.47
CA VAL A 521 -14.77 -12.91 17.63
C VAL A 521 -15.88 -13.46 18.52
N PHE A 522 -17.06 -12.84 18.45
CA PHE A 522 -18.23 -13.23 19.20
C PHE A 522 -19.30 -13.82 18.27
N ALA A 523 -19.81 -14.99 18.63
CA ALA A 523 -20.88 -15.67 17.90
C ALA A 523 -22.19 -15.65 18.68
N TYR A 524 -23.31 -15.77 17.94
CA TYR A 524 -24.66 -15.63 18.48
C TYR A 524 -25.54 -16.79 18.03
N PRO A 525 -26.51 -17.23 18.86
CA PRO A 525 -27.60 -18.09 18.40
C PRO A 525 -28.39 -17.40 17.28
N GLU A 526 -28.78 -18.15 16.24
CA GLU A 526 -29.48 -17.59 15.07
C GLU A 526 -30.83 -16.95 15.41
N ASP A 527 -31.50 -17.43 16.46
CA ASP A 527 -32.75 -16.86 16.97
C ASP A 527 -32.56 -15.53 17.72
N VAL A 528 -31.35 -15.26 18.20
CA VAL A 528 -30.97 -13.98 18.82
C VAL A 528 -30.50 -12.99 17.77
N PHE A 529 -29.59 -13.43 16.89
CA PHE A 529 -29.02 -12.61 15.83
C PHE A 529 -28.80 -13.44 14.57
N PRO A 530 -29.67 -13.32 13.56
CA PRO A 530 -29.54 -14.07 12.33
C PRO A 530 -28.44 -13.48 11.42
N PRO A 531 -27.95 -14.25 10.44
CA PRO A 531 -27.00 -13.78 9.43
C PRO A 531 -27.40 -12.44 8.80
N THR A 532 -26.46 -11.49 8.79
CA THR A 532 -26.71 -10.12 8.35
C THR A 532 -25.56 -9.56 7.53
N ASP A 533 -25.92 -8.82 6.49
CA ASP A 533 -25.01 -8.11 5.59
C ASP A 533 -25.74 -6.87 5.06
N SER A 534 -24.98 -5.93 4.51
CA SER A 534 -25.50 -4.72 3.86
C SER A 534 -26.43 -3.89 4.77
N HIS A 535 -26.21 -3.96 6.08
CA HIS A 535 -26.91 -3.24 7.13
C HIS A 535 -26.18 -1.94 7.48
N THR A 536 -26.82 -1.09 8.30
CA THR A 536 -26.14 0.05 8.94
C THR A 536 -25.94 -0.22 10.43
N ALA A 537 -24.88 0.34 11.00
CA ALA A 537 -24.57 0.25 12.43
C ALA A 537 -24.26 1.64 12.97
N THR A 538 -24.95 2.06 14.03
CA THR A 538 -24.81 3.41 14.61
C THR A 538 -24.67 3.33 16.12
N LEU A 539 -23.61 3.91 16.68
CA LEU A 539 -23.43 3.99 18.13
C LEU A 539 -24.40 5.01 18.75
N VAL A 540 -25.25 4.55 19.68
CA VAL A 540 -26.20 5.34 20.46
C VAL A 540 -26.16 4.88 21.92
N ASP A 541 -25.80 5.79 22.84
CA ASP A 541 -25.85 5.58 24.29
C ASP A 541 -25.25 4.25 24.78
N GLY A 542 -24.04 3.92 24.29
CA GLY A 542 -23.33 2.70 24.68
C GLY A 542 -23.81 1.42 24.00
N ARG A 543 -24.70 1.53 23.00
CA ARG A 543 -25.18 0.42 22.17
C ARG A 543 -24.94 0.71 20.70
N ILE A 544 -24.60 -0.32 19.93
CA ILE A 544 -24.53 -0.22 18.47
C ILE A 544 -25.88 -0.69 17.93
N ILE A 545 -26.62 0.22 17.31
CA ILE A 545 -27.92 -0.04 16.69
C ILE A 545 -27.69 -0.52 15.26
N VAL A 546 -28.09 -1.75 14.99
CA VAL A 546 -27.99 -2.41 13.69
C VAL A 546 -29.35 -2.34 13.01
N ILE A 547 -29.44 -1.73 11.83
CA ILE A 547 -30.70 -1.53 11.09
C ILE A 547 -30.60 -2.16 9.70
N GLY A 548 -31.63 -2.93 9.33
CA GLY A 548 -31.75 -3.57 8.02
C GLY A 548 -30.81 -4.77 7.83
N CYS A 549 -30.99 -5.47 6.71
CA CYS A 549 -30.10 -6.49 6.17
C CYS A 549 -30.57 -6.91 4.77
N LEU A 550 -29.68 -7.39 3.91
CA LEU A 550 -30.10 -8.12 2.70
C LEU A 550 -30.53 -9.54 3.10
N GLY A 551 -29.61 -10.26 3.75
CA GLY A 551 -29.83 -11.56 4.37
C GLY A 551 -30.25 -12.66 3.38
N TYR A 552 -30.35 -13.88 3.91
CA TYR A 552 -30.86 -15.01 3.13
C TYR A 552 -32.33 -14.80 2.74
N PRO A 553 -32.78 -15.25 1.55
CA PRO A 553 -34.17 -15.11 1.10
C PRO A 553 -35.22 -15.59 2.12
N ALA A 554 -34.92 -16.68 2.84
CA ALA A 554 -35.81 -17.25 3.85
C ALA A 554 -36.06 -16.32 5.07
N GLN A 555 -35.16 -15.36 5.32
CA GLN A 555 -35.29 -14.41 6.43
C GLN A 555 -36.19 -13.23 6.08
N ARG A 556 -36.28 -12.85 4.79
CA ARG A 556 -36.92 -11.60 4.35
C ARG A 556 -38.40 -11.56 4.74
N ARG A 557 -38.82 -10.44 5.32
CA ARG A 557 -40.22 -10.16 5.70
C ARG A 557 -40.63 -8.80 5.12
N PRO A 558 -41.30 -8.77 3.95
CA PRO A 558 -41.74 -7.51 3.34
C PRO A 558 -42.55 -6.66 4.32
N GLY A 559 -42.18 -5.38 4.45
CA GLY A 559 -42.82 -4.43 5.36
C GLY A 559 -42.23 -4.36 6.78
N GLU A 560 -41.41 -5.33 7.18
CA GLU A 560 -40.69 -5.28 8.47
C GLU A 560 -39.27 -4.74 8.29
N THR A 561 -38.81 -3.91 9.22
CA THR A 561 -37.41 -3.46 9.28
C THR A 561 -36.72 -4.15 10.46
N PRO A 562 -35.75 -5.06 10.22
CA PRO A 562 -35.02 -5.69 11.32
C PRO A 562 -34.17 -4.64 12.04
N VAL A 563 -34.26 -4.62 13.37
CA VAL A 563 -33.50 -3.71 14.25
C VAL A 563 -32.94 -4.49 15.42
N TYR A 564 -31.64 -4.37 15.65
CA TYR A 564 -30.94 -4.98 16.78
C TYR A 564 -30.12 -3.94 17.53
N ALA A 565 -29.84 -4.21 18.80
CA ALA A 565 -28.93 -3.43 19.63
C ALA A 565 -27.86 -4.36 20.22
N LEU A 566 -26.61 -4.07 19.90
CA LEU A 566 -25.44 -4.69 20.50
C LEU A 566 -24.95 -3.82 21.66
N ASP A 567 -24.89 -4.36 22.87
CA ASP A 567 -24.29 -3.67 24.00
C ASP A 567 -22.76 -3.54 23.81
N ALA A 568 -22.22 -2.31 23.85
CA ALA A 568 -20.81 -2.06 23.52
C ALA A 568 -19.80 -2.51 24.60
N HIS A 569 -20.28 -3.01 25.75
CA HIS A 569 -19.44 -3.46 26.86
C HIS A 569 -19.45 -4.98 26.98
N THR A 570 -20.65 -5.56 26.93
CA THR A 570 -20.89 -7.01 27.10
C THR A 570 -20.94 -7.77 25.79
N PHE A 571 -21.12 -7.07 24.67
CA PHE A 571 -21.33 -7.63 23.34
C PHE A 571 -22.53 -8.58 23.24
N GLN A 572 -23.53 -8.42 24.12
CA GLN A 572 -24.80 -9.11 23.99
C GLN A 572 -25.70 -8.40 22.97
N MET A 573 -26.35 -9.17 22.11
CA MET A 573 -27.26 -8.68 21.09
C MET A 573 -28.72 -8.78 21.57
N GLN A 574 -29.52 -7.77 21.25
CA GLN A 574 -30.95 -7.76 21.55
C GLN A 574 -31.73 -7.33 20.30
N ARG A 575 -32.73 -8.12 19.89
CA ARG A 575 -33.72 -7.66 18.90
C ARG A 575 -34.62 -6.60 19.52
N LEU A 576 -34.83 -5.50 18.80
CA LEU A 576 -35.73 -4.42 19.22
C LEU A 576 -37.07 -4.57 18.50
N ASP A 577 -38.15 -4.71 19.26
CA ASP A 577 -39.50 -4.72 18.73
C ASP A 577 -39.96 -3.29 18.47
N VAL A 578 -39.82 -2.85 17.22
CA VAL A 578 -40.15 -1.50 16.77
C VAL A 578 -41.56 -1.45 16.19
N THR A 579 -42.25 -0.34 16.43
CA THR A 579 -43.62 -0.08 15.95
C THR A 579 -43.64 1.12 14.99
N GLY A 580 -44.80 1.41 14.39
CA GLY A 580 -44.95 2.51 13.44
C GLY A 580 -44.72 2.11 11.97
N THR A 581 -44.64 3.10 11.08
CA THR A 581 -44.51 2.87 9.62
C THR A 581 -43.05 2.93 9.22
N GLY A 582 -42.38 1.77 9.27
CA GLY A 582 -40.98 1.64 8.88
C GLY A 582 -40.73 1.69 7.36
N PRO A 583 -39.46 1.80 6.93
CA PRO A 583 -39.08 1.81 5.51
C PRO A 583 -39.29 0.44 4.81
N GLY A 584 -39.51 -0.64 5.57
CA GLY A 584 -39.60 -2.01 5.08
C GLY A 584 -38.28 -2.77 5.25
N TRP A 585 -38.15 -3.95 4.62
CA TRP A 585 -36.95 -4.77 4.74
C TRP A 585 -35.86 -4.21 3.83
N LEU A 586 -34.92 -3.46 4.39
CA LEU A 586 -33.97 -2.65 3.64
C LEU A 586 -32.51 -3.08 3.77
N HIS A 587 -31.73 -2.83 2.72
CA HIS A 587 -30.27 -3.03 2.67
C HIS A 587 -29.60 -1.94 1.81
N LYS A 588 -28.26 -1.81 1.90
CA LYS A 588 -27.45 -0.80 1.19
C LYS A 588 -27.94 0.64 1.39
N HIS A 589 -28.62 0.89 2.51
CA HIS A 589 -29.10 2.19 2.92
C HIS A 589 -28.05 2.91 3.76
N GLN A 590 -28.30 4.18 4.06
CA GLN A 590 -27.49 5.01 4.94
C GLN A 590 -28.25 5.25 6.23
N ALA A 591 -27.51 5.43 7.32
CA ALA A 591 -28.06 5.78 8.62
C ALA A 591 -27.15 6.79 9.33
N GLN A 592 -27.76 7.71 10.08
CA GLN A 592 -27.04 8.68 10.88
C GLN A 592 -27.82 9.01 12.14
N ARG A 593 -27.11 9.13 13.27
CA ARG A 593 -27.67 9.71 14.49
C ARG A 593 -27.90 11.20 14.30
N VAL A 594 -29.16 11.64 14.36
CA VAL A 594 -29.56 13.05 14.17
C VAL A 594 -30.00 13.73 15.47
N ALA A 595 -30.33 12.95 16.49
CA ALA A 595 -30.60 13.43 17.85
C ALA A 595 -30.19 12.34 18.87
N PRO A 596 -30.17 12.62 20.20
CA PRO A 596 -29.65 11.69 21.19
C PRO A 596 -30.15 10.24 21.06
N SER A 597 -31.46 10.05 20.88
CA SER A 597 -32.11 8.75 20.71
C SER A 597 -32.66 8.49 19.30
N VAL A 598 -32.31 9.32 18.30
CA VAL A 598 -32.94 9.27 16.97
C VAL A 598 -31.91 8.95 15.89
N VAL A 599 -32.15 7.87 15.17
CA VAL A 599 -31.40 7.47 13.97
C VAL A 599 -32.27 7.74 12.74
N GLU A 600 -31.77 8.57 11.83
CA GLU A 600 -32.38 8.81 10.52
C GLU A 600 -31.77 7.85 9.49
N VAL A 601 -32.63 7.30 8.62
CA VAL A 601 -32.30 6.28 7.63
C VAL A 601 -32.82 6.70 6.26
N TRP A 602 -32.02 6.51 5.20
CA TRP A 602 -32.39 6.88 3.83
C TRP A 602 -31.64 6.07 2.76
N GLY A 603 -32.15 6.09 1.53
CA GLY A 603 -31.53 5.41 0.40
C GLY A 603 -31.59 3.88 0.50
N GLY A 604 -30.82 3.21 -0.36
CA GLY A 604 -30.84 1.75 -0.48
C GLY A 604 -32.12 1.24 -1.14
N GLU A 605 -32.34 -0.06 -0.97
CA GLU A 605 -33.45 -0.79 -1.58
C GLU A 605 -34.26 -1.53 -0.50
N ARG A 606 -35.57 -1.63 -0.71
CA ARG A 606 -36.48 -2.39 0.15
C ARG A 606 -37.13 -3.55 -0.60
N CYS A 607 -37.33 -4.65 0.11
CA CYS A 607 -38.02 -5.82 -0.39
C CYS A 607 -39.54 -5.56 -0.46
N THR A 608 -40.14 -5.84 -1.62
CA THR A 608 -41.58 -5.75 -1.88
C THR A 608 -42.22 -7.12 -2.19
N GLY A 609 -41.38 -8.15 -2.36
CA GLY A 609 -41.73 -9.55 -2.62
C GLY A 609 -40.44 -10.39 -2.64
N ALA A 610 -40.55 -11.72 -2.82
CA ALA A 610 -39.45 -12.68 -2.60
C ALA A 610 -38.08 -12.25 -3.21
N ASP A 611 -38.09 -11.63 -4.39
CA ASP A 611 -36.91 -11.05 -5.06
C ASP A 611 -37.23 -9.73 -5.81
N GLN A 612 -38.15 -8.93 -5.28
CA GLN A 612 -38.50 -7.63 -5.86
C GLN A 612 -38.00 -6.49 -4.98
N TRP A 613 -37.12 -5.67 -5.55
CA TRP A 613 -36.49 -4.55 -4.87
C TRP A 613 -37.00 -3.21 -5.41
N GLN A 614 -37.19 -2.25 -4.51
CA GLN A 614 -37.56 -0.89 -4.86
C GLN A 614 -36.65 0.08 -4.12
N ALA A 615 -36.17 1.11 -4.81
CA ALA A 615 -35.48 2.22 -4.17
C ALA A 615 -36.34 2.85 -3.07
N VAL A 616 -35.72 3.12 -1.92
CA VAL A 616 -36.39 3.72 -0.77
C VAL A 616 -36.61 5.23 -1.03
N PRO A 617 -37.85 5.73 -1.14
CA PRO A 617 -38.14 7.02 -1.77
C PRO A 617 -38.00 8.26 -0.86
N GLY A 618 -37.45 8.12 0.35
CA GLY A 618 -37.43 9.22 1.32
C GLY A 618 -36.56 8.93 2.53
N ARG A 619 -36.88 9.57 3.66
CA ARG A 619 -36.19 9.37 4.94
C ARG A 619 -37.13 8.92 6.04
N TRP A 620 -36.60 8.08 6.94
CA TRP A 620 -37.29 7.58 8.13
C TRP A 620 -36.47 7.85 9.37
N ARG A 621 -37.15 8.08 10.48
CA ARG A 621 -36.53 8.24 11.81
C ARG A 621 -37.00 7.13 12.72
N LEU A 622 -36.06 6.47 13.37
CA LEU A 622 -36.30 5.56 14.47
C LEU A 622 -36.01 6.30 15.78
N ASP A 623 -37.04 6.52 16.58
CA ASP A 623 -36.88 6.96 17.97
C ASP A 623 -36.65 5.73 18.85
N LEU A 624 -35.44 5.59 19.39
CA LEU A 624 -35.01 4.47 20.21
C LEU A 624 -35.56 4.53 21.64
N ALA A 625 -36.03 5.69 22.11
CA ALA A 625 -36.68 5.80 23.41
C ALA A 625 -38.12 5.28 23.37
N GLN A 626 -38.78 5.44 22.22
CA GLN A 626 -40.16 4.98 22.01
C GLN A 626 -40.26 3.68 21.20
N LEU A 627 -39.15 3.23 20.60
CA LEU A 627 -39.09 2.14 19.63
C LEU A 627 -40.11 2.34 18.50
N GLN A 628 -40.13 3.55 17.93
CA GLN A 628 -41.13 3.95 16.93
C GLN A 628 -40.50 4.54 15.67
N TRP A 629 -40.97 4.06 14.53
CA TRP A 629 -40.67 4.60 13.20
C TRP A 629 -41.60 5.73 12.81
N GLN A 630 -41.02 6.78 12.22
CA GLN A 630 -41.74 7.91 11.65
C GLN A 630 -41.14 8.29 10.30
N ALA A 631 -41.97 8.50 9.29
CA ALA A 631 -41.53 9.05 8.01
C ALA A 631 -41.24 10.55 8.17
N VAL A 632 -40.18 11.05 7.54
CA VAL A 632 -39.86 12.48 7.52
C VAL A 632 -40.74 13.15 6.47
N ALA A 633 -41.62 14.06 6.88
CA ALA A 633 -42.54 14.74 5.96
C ALA A 633 -41.78 15.64 4.96
N GLY A 634 -42.12 15.52 3.67
CA GLY A 634 -41.56 16.36 2.60
C GLY A 634 -40.20 15.93 2.04
N SER A 635 -39.74 14.71 2.35
CA SER A 635 -38.51 14.11 1.80
C SER A 635 -38.71 13.45 0.44
#